data_AF-A0A9P5AMM8-F1
#
_entry.id   AF-A0A9P5AMM8-F1
#
_cell.length_a   1.000
_cell.length_b   1.000
_cell.length_c   1.000
_cell.angle_alpha   90.00
_cell.angle_beta   90.00
_cell.angle_gamma   90.00
#
_symmetry.space_group_name_H-M   'P 1'
#
loop_
_entity.id
_entity.type
_entity.pdbx_description
1 polymer ?
#
loop_
_entity_poly.entity_id
_entity_poly.type
_entity_poly.pdbx_seq_one_letter_code
_entity_poly.pdbx_strand_id
1 'polypeptide(L)'
;MPAATPHPFDPLSPEEISRASRIVRPHFGGHDPNFRVVTLLEPAKKEMILYLEREHLNKPIGHIPTRCARVEVSIKAETEGNHLFELIVDLDNNKVIKKQHVEGKHSYIDTDYMKLVEAACLADEKVQAEIKTLDLPAGATVVVEPWAYATDGMNDMTHRVSMCWFYLRLLENPNANYYAYPLDICAEVSESLKVMKVYRLPTTPDERVNNEKKTFDRRRAHSTTTSEYHPDLRPNPRTTTKPLHVTQPDGPSFHIQGNHLTWEKWDLRVGFNYREGLTLHDVRYDGRSLFYRLSLAEMFVPYGDPRAPYPRKGAFDLGNDGAGINANNLQLGCDCLGTIKYFDAYHNTASGEPLKLPNVVCCHEQDDGILWKHTNFRTNSPVVTRSRILVLQTIITVTNYEYIFAWHFYQDASIFYEVRATGILSTAPTSMDQKGTYPYGTIVAPGVMAPYHQHLFSLRIDPAIDGHANSLVVEESKSLPVNDPSVHNPFGVGYITESETVEEEGGFDLDFTKARTFKFVNENKINPITGTPVGFKLMPFYSQMLLAHPDSFHAKRSEFAEHAVWVTRYEDNDHFPAGKYTMQSAGGDGLASVIAKRRKTGVPQSVRNEDIVIWHTFGSTHNPRIEDWPVMPSEKMMVGLKPVNFFSGNPGLDVAPSTQEKNKSVLYTGEDEKDTGCCSSKL
;
A
#
# COMPACT_ATOMS: atom_id res chain seq x y z
N MET A 1 -25.44 16.89 24.17
CA MET A 1 -26.17 16.06 23.20
C MET A 1 -25.73 14.63 23.41
N PRO A 2 -26.62 13.62 23.39
CA PRO A 2 -26.19 12.23 23.42
C PRO A 2 -25.19 12.00 22.27
N ALA A 3 -24.10 11.27 22.53
CA ALA A 3 -23.15 10.92 21.48
C ALA A 3 -23.91 10.15 20.38
N ALA A 4 -23.77 10.58 19.13
CA ALA A 4 -24.35 9.86 18.00
C ALA A 4 -23.76 8.43 17.97
N THR A 5 -24.60 7.43 17.75
CA THR A 5 -24.15 6.04 17.57
C THR A 5 -23.18 6.01 16.38
N PRO A 6 -21.97 5.43 16.53
CA PRO A 6 -21.02 5.34 15.42
C PRO A 6 -21.60 4.49 14.30
N HIS A 7 -21.25 4.83 13.06
CA HIS A 7 -21.60 4.00 11.92
C HIS A 7 -20.86 2.63 12.03
N PRO A 8 -21.45 1.49 11.62
CA PRO A 8 -20.80 0.18 11.78
C PRO A 8 -19.41 0.06 11.14
N PHE A 9 -19.11 0.82 10.09
CA PHE A 9 -17.77 0.91 9.46
C PHE A 9 -16.82 1.92 10.09
N ASP A 10 -17.26 2.78 11.01
CA ASP A 10 -16.34 3.74 11.63
C ASP A 10 -15.24 2.98 12.37
N PRO A 11 -13.95 3.37 12.27
CA PRO A 11 -12.90 2.79 13.11
C PRO A 11 -13.24 2.86 14.60
N LEU A 12 -12.62 2.01 15.42
CA LEU A 12 -12.87 2.05 16.87
C LEU A 12 -12.47 3.41 17.44
N SER A 13 -13.35 3.98 18.25
CA SER A 13 -13.09 5.17 19.05
C SER A 13 -12.07 4.89 20.18
N PRO A 14 -11.44 5.93 20.74
CA PRO A 14 -10.56 5.78 21.90
C PRO A 14 -11.22 5.06 23.08
N GLU A 15 -12.49 5.33 23.31
CA GLU A 15 -13.30 4.71 24.37
C GLU A 15 -13.55 3.23 24.07
N GLU A 16 -13.81 2.86 22.81
CA GLU A 16 -13.99 1.47 22.39
C GLU A 16 -12.68 0.67 22.49
N ILE A 17 -11.54 1.26 22.13
CA ILE A 17 -10.21 0.65 22.30
C ILE A 17 -9.95 0.38 23.78
N SER A 18 -10.12 1.40 24.63
CA SER A 18 -9.97 1.26 26.09
C SER A 18 -10.91 0.20 26.68
N ARG A 19 -12.16 0.14 26.17
CA ARG A 19 -13.17 -0.83 26.57
C ARG A 19 -12.75 -2.25 26.18
N ALA A 20 -12.32 -2.47 24.94
CA ALA A 20 -11.85 -3.76 24.45
C ALA A 20 -10.70 -4.29 25.32
N SER A 21 -9.69 -3.45 25.58
CA SER A 21 -8.54 -3.80 26.43
C SER A 21 -8.99 -4.19 27.84
N ARG A 22 -9.89 -3.41 28.46
CA ARG A 22 -10.44 -3.71 29.79
C ARG A 22 -11.17 -5.06 29.85
N ILE A 23 -11.94 -5.39 28.81
CA ILE A 23 -12.65 -6.69 28.71
C ILE A 23 -11.67 -7.84 28.56
N VAL A 24 -10.56 -7.64 27.83
CA VAL A 24 -9.58 -8.69 27.53
C VAL A 24 -8.64 -9.00 28.70
N ARG A 25 -8.20 -7.99 29.48
CA ARG A 25 -7.21 -8.17 30.57
C ARG A 25 -7.51 -9.34 31.53
N PRO A 26 -8.74 -9.54 32.05
CA PRO A 26 -9.04 -10.63 32.99
C PRO A 26 -8.83 -12.03 32.41
N HIS A 27 -8.79 -12.18 31.07
CA HIS A 27 -8.59 -13.48 30.42
C HIS A 27 -7.14 -13.99 30.48
N PHE A 28 -6.22 -13.25 31.09
CA PHE A 28 -4.81 -13.62 31.21
C PHE A 28 -4.34 -13.76 32.66
N GLY A 29 -5.25 -13.99 33.62
CA GLY A 29 -4.89 -14.54 34.93
C GLY A 29 -3.91 -13.71 35.77
N GLY A 30 -3.81 -12.39 35.54
CA GLY A 30 -2.88 -11.50 36.24
C GLY A 30 -1.52 -11.32 35.57
N HIS A 31 -1.24 -12.01 34.46
CA HIS A 31 -0.11 -11.67 33.59
C HIS A 31 -0.35 -10.29 32.95
N ASP A 32 0.74 -9.55 32.69
CA ASP A 32 0.66 -8.26 32.01
C ASP A 32 0.61 -8.46 30.48
N PRO A 33 -0.56 -8.24 29.83
CA PRO A 33 -0.71 -8.45 28.41
C PRO A 33 -0.04 -7.34 27.59
N ASN A 34 0.78 -7.72 26.61
CA ASN A 34 1.23 -6.81 25.56
C ASN A 34 0.17 -6.79 24.44
N PHE A 35 -0.68 -5.77 24.44
CA PHE A 35 -1.64 -5.54 23.37
C PHE A 35 -0.91 -5.16 22.09
N ARG A 36 -1.02 -6.00 21.07
CA ARG A 36 -0.44 -5.76 19.74
C ARG A 36 -1.46 -5.06 18.86
N VAL A 37 -2.69 -5.58 18.81
CA VAL A 37 -3.74 -5.01 17.97
C VAL A 37 -5.02 -4.88 18.79
N VAL A 38 -5.69 -3.73 18.67
CA VAL A 38 -7.10 -3.53 19.02
C VAL A 38 -7.73 -2.78 17.86
N THR A 39 -8.39 -3.49 16.97
CA THR A 39 -8.96 -2.94 15.73
C THR A 39 -10.42 -3.33 15.57
N LEU A 40 -11.17 -2.57 14.77
CA LEU A 40 -12.53 -2.95 14.38
C LEU A 40 -12.49 -4.32 13.71
N LEU A 41 -13.39 -5.22 14.13
CA LEU A 41 -13.79 -6.35 13.32
C LEU A 41 -14.93 -5.85 12.44
N GLU A 42 -14.68 -5.65 11.15
CA GLU A 42 -15.71 -5.19 10.23
C GLU A 42 -16.93 -6.12 10.29
N PRO A 43 -18.17 -5.59 10.27
CA PRO A 43 -19.36 -6.42 10.35
C PRO A 43 -19.43 -7.44 9.21
N ALA A 44 -20.07 -8.58 9.47
CA ALA A 44 -20.34 -9.56 8.43
C ALA A 44 -21.08 -8.88 7.27
N LYS A 45 -20.57 -9.04 6.04
CA LYS A 45 -21.07 -8.28 4.88
C LYS A 45 -22.57 -8.50 4.66
N LYS A 46 -23.06 -9.71 4.90
CA LYS A 46 -24.48 -10.04 4.80
C LYS A 46 -25.38 -9.20 5.73
N GLU A 47 -24.94 -8.95 6.97
CA GLU A 47 -25.68 -8.09 7.90
C GLU A 47 -25.55 -6.62 7.48
N MET A 48 -24.35 -6.25 7.01
CA MET A 48 -24.06 -4.88 6.63
C MET A 48 -24.81 -4.43 5.38
N ILE A 49 -25.01 -5.30 4.39
CA ILE A 49 -25.84 -5.01 3.21
C ILE A 49 -27.25 -4.60 3.63
N LEU A 50 -27.87 -5.34 4.57
CA LEU A 50 -29.23 -5.03 5.06
C LEU A 50 -29.29 -3.69 5.82
N TYR A 51 -28.22 -3.35 6.54
CA TYR A 51 -28.07 -2.05 7.20
C TYR A 51 -27.98 -0.94 6.15
N LEU A 52 -27.05 -1.06 5.19
CA LEU A 52 -26.80 -0.07 4.14
C LEU A 52 -28.03 0.17 3.26
N GLU A 53 -28.73 -0.89 2.84
CA GLU A 53 -29.95 -0.76 2.05
C GLU A 53 -31.01 0.09 2.77
N ARG A 54 -31.15 -0.07 4.09
CA ARG A 54 -32.08 0.75 4.87
C ARG A 54 -31.59 2.17 5.04
N GLU A 55 -30.29 2.36 5.28
CA GLU A 55 -29.65 3.66 5.39
C GLU A 55 -29.87 4.48 4.11
N HIS A 56 -29.54 3.91 2.94
CA HIS A 56 -29.71 4.57 1.64
C HIS A 56 -31.17 4.86 1.27
N LEU A 57 -32.10 4.02 1.73
CA LEU A 57 -33.53 4.26 1.55
C LEU A 57 -34.13 5.22 2.57
N ASN A 58 -33.32 5.81 3.47
CA ASN A 58 -33.77 6.62 4.61
C ASN A 58 -34.89 5.92 5.42
N LYS A 59 -34.80 4.59 5.54
CA LYS A 59 -35.74 3.78 6.31
C LYS A 59 -35.24 3.59 7.74
N PRO A 60 -36.15 3.35 8.72
CA PRO A 60 -35.73 3.01 10.07
C PRO A 60 -34.81 1.80 10.09
N ILE A 61 -33.65 1.94 10.74
CA ILE A 61 -32.68 0.87 10.94
C ILE A 61 -33.24 -0.10 11.99
N GLY A 62 -33.63 -1.29 11.56
CA GLY A 62 -34.24 -2.30 12.45
C GLY A 62 -33.22 -3.16 13.20
N HIS A 63 -32.03 -3.37 12.62
CA HIS A 63 -30.94 -4.12 13.22
C HIS A 63 -29.63 -3.40 12.90
N ILE A 64 -28.84 -3.12 13.93
CA ILE A 64 -27.48 -2.58 13.81
C ILE A 64 -26.55 -3.78 14.05
N PRO A 65 -25.59 -4.06 13.14
CA PRO A 65 -24.63 -5.13 13.35
C PRO A 65 -23.88 -4.97 14.67
N THR A 66 -23.57 -6.09 15.33
CA THR A 66 -22.90 -6.07 16.65
C THR A 66 -21.52 -5.43 16.52
N ARG A 67 -21.23 -4.44 17.36
CA ARG A 67 -19.94 -3.73 17.34
C ARG A 67 -18.86 -4.60 17.97
N CYS A 68 -17.97 -5.16 17.13
CA CYS A 68 -16.91 -6.07 17.57
C CYS A 68 -15.50 -5.50 17.40
N ALA A 69 -14.61 -5.81 18.34
CA ALA A 69 -13.17 -5.58 18.19
C ALA A 69 -12.42 -6.89 18.00
N ARG A 70 -11.45 -6.90 17.09
CA ARG A 70 -10.42 -7.94 16.99
C ARG A 70 -9.21 -7.49 17.80
N VAL A 71 -8.75 -8.36 18.69
CA VAL A 71 -7.66 -8.06 19.60
C VAL A 71 -6.54 -9.10 19.47
N GLU A 72 -5.30 -8.66 19.32
CA GLU A 72 -4.10 -9.50 19.39
C GLU A 72 -3.32 -9.15 20.66
N VAL A 73 -3.01 -10.16 21.48
CA VAL A 73 -2.24 -10.02 22.72
C VAL A 73 -1.07 -10.98 22.71
N SER A 74 0.11 -10.47 23.02
CA SER A 74 1.31 -11.25 23.28
C SER A 74 1.52 -11.38 24.79
N ILE A 75 1.77 -12.60 25.27
CA ILE A 75 2.11 -12.91 26.66
C ILE A 75 3.54 -13.44 26.69
N LYS A 76 4.39 -12.84 27.52
CA LYS A 76 5.75 -13.37 27.75
C LYS A 76 5.66 -14.70 28.49
N ALA A 77 6.19 -15.78 27.92
CA ALA A 77 6.42 -17.01 28.67
C ALA A 77 7.79 -16.96 29.38
N GLU A 78 7.90 -17.60 30.54
CA GLU A 78 9.15 -17.62 31.31
C GLU A 78 10.27 -18.43 30.62
N THR A 79 9.93 -19.38 29.74
CA THR A 79 10.89 -20.35 29.17
C THR A 79 10.76 -20.64 27.67
N GLU A 80 9.65 -20.31 26.99
CA GLU A 80 9.32 -20.82 25.63
C GLU A 80 9.01 -19.73 24.57
N GLY A 81 9.43 -18.49 24.79
CA GLY A 81 9.12 -17.36 23.88
C GLY A 81 7.73 -16.78 24.12
N ASN A 82 7.34 -15.73 23.38
CA ASN A 82 6.06 -15.10 23.63
C ASN A 82 4.91 -15.89 22.98
N HIS A 83 3.78 -16.01 23.68
CA HIS A 83 2.57 -16.64 23.17
C HIS A 83 1.63 -15.58 22.59
N LEU A 84 1.23 -15.73 21.33
CA LEU A 84 0.28 -14.84 20.67
C LEU A 84 -1.15 -15.37 20.77
N PHE A 85 -2.06 -14.53 21.23
CA PHE A 85 -3.49 -14.83 21.30
C PHE A 85 -4.28 -13.85 20.44
N GLU A 86 -5.29 -14.38 19.75
CA GLU A 86 -6.31 -13.59 19.07
C GLU A 86 -7.63 -13.71 19.81
N LEU A 87 -8.32 -12.59 20.00
CA LEU A 87 -9.62 -12.51 20.64
C LEU A 87 -10.59 -11.70 19.79
N ILE A 88 -11.87 -12.07 19.85
CA ILE A 88 -12.96 -11.25 19.36
C ILE A 88 -13.76 -10.78 20.58
N VAL A 89 -13.94 -9.47 20.68
CA VAL A 89 -14.64 -8.80 21.77
C VAL A 89 -15.93 -8.23 21.22
N ASP A 90 -17.06 -8.71 21.74
CA ASP A 90 -18.37 -8.09 21.57
C ASP A 90 -18.42 -6.90 22.52
N LEU A 91 -18.28 -5.70 21.95
CA LEU A 91 -18.19 -4.49 22.73
C LEU A 91 -19.57 -4.15 23.32
N ASP A 92 -20.65 -4.35 22.59
CA ASP A 92 -22.02 -4.03 23.03
C ASP A 92 -22.44 -4.83 24.27
N ASN A 93 -22.02 -6.09 24.35
CA ASN A 93 -22.31 -6.97 25.49
C ASN A 93 -21.14 -7.10 26.49
N ASN A 94 -20.06 -6.34 26.30
CA ASN A 94 -18.85 -6.34 27.14
C ASN A 94 -18.25 -7.74 27.43
N LYS A 95 -18.11 -8.58 26.39
CA LYS A 95 -17.62 -9.96 26.57
C LYS A 95 -16.67 -10.40 25.46
N VAL A 96 -15.71 -11.26 25.80
CA VAL A 96 -14.93 -12.02 24.82
C VAL A 96 -15.80 -13.16 24.28
N ILE A 97 -16.01 -13.20 22.97
CA ILE A 97 -16.79 -14.25 22.30
C ILE A 97 -15.91 -15.33 21.65
N LYS A 98 -14.65 -15.01 21.38
CA LYS A 98 -13.65 -15.96 20.88
C LYS A 98 -12.30 -15.62 21.49
N LYS A 99 -11.56 -16.64 21.94
CA LYS A 99 -10.15 -16.56 22.34
C LYS A 99 -9.43 -17.75 21.73
N GLN A 100 -8.35 -17.50 20.98
CA GLN A 100 -7.57 -18.51 20.30
C GLN A 100 -6.08 -18.27 20.55
N HIS A 101 -5.35 -19.33 20.90
CA HIS A 101 -3.89 -19.32 20.87
C HIS A 101 -3.44 -19.52 19.41
N VAL A 102 -2.59 -18.63 18.92
CA VAL A 102 -2.10 -18.64 17.53
C VAL A 102 -0.64 -19.09 17.54
N GLU A 103 -0.47 -20.39 17.75
CA GLU A 103 0.84 -21.01 17.95
C GLU A 103 1.79 -20.80 16.77
N GLY A 104 3.04 -20.44 17.06
CA GLY A 104 4.10 -20.25 16.07
C GLY A 104 3.87 -19.08 15.09
N LYS A 105 2.88 -18.22 15.34
CA LYS A 105 2.63 -17.00 14.57
C LYS A 105 3.03 -15.77 15.37
N HIS A 106 3.48 -14.75 14.66
CA HIS A 106 3.99 -13.51 15.25
C HIS A 106 3.17 -12.33 14.74
N SER A 107 2.93 -11.36 15.63
CA SER A 107 2.37 -10.07 15.23
C SER A 107 3.47 -9.17 14.64
N TYR A 108 3.07 -8.01 14.14
CA TYR A 108 3.93 -7.04 13.46
C TYR A 108 5.12 -6.58 14.34
N ILE A 109 6.14 -6.01 13.69
CA ILE A 109 7.26 -5.30 14.32
C ILE A 109 6.98 -3.79 14.40
N ASP A 110 7.31 -3.19 15.54
CA ASP A 110 7.21 -1.74 15.74
C ASP A 110 8.54 -1.16 16.21
N THR A 111 8.62 0.17 16.14
CA THR A 111 9.79 0.96 16.52
C THR A 111 10.20 0.74 17.98
N ASP A 112 9.26 0.51 18.90
CA ASP A 112 9.59 0.29 20.31
C ASP A 112 10.32 -1.04 20.50
N TYR A 113 9.84 -2.11 19.87
CA TYR A 113 10.55 -3.38 19.84
C TYR A 113 11.88 -3.29 19.09
N MET A 114 11.95 -2.58 17.96
CA MET A 114 13.20 -2.37 17.22
C MET A 114 14.25 -1.67 18.11
N LYS A 115 13.88 -0.63 18.87
CA LYS A 115 14.80 0.03 19.82
C LYS A 115 15.32 -0.92 20.89
N LEU A 116 14.46 -1.81 21.41
CA LEU A 116 14.89 -2.84 22.38
C LEU A 116 15.89 -3.82 21.75
N VAL A 117 15.66 -4.24 20.49
CA VAL A 117 16.56 -5.12 19.76
C VAL A 117 17.90 -4.44 19.46
N GLU A 118 17.90 -3.19 19.00
CA GLU A 118 19.10 -2.38 18.78
C GLU A 118 19.93 -2.28 20.08
N ALA A 119 19.29 -1.89 21.19
CA ALA A 119 19.96 -1.75 22.48
C ALA A 119 20.57 -3.08 22.95
N ALA A 120 19.85 -4.19 22.82
CA ALA A 120 20.33 -5.51 23.18
C ALA A 120 21.49 -5.97 22.29
N CYS A 121 21.41 -5.70 20.99
CA CYS A 121 22.46 -6.03 20.02
C CYS A 121 23.76 -5.26 20.35
N LEU A 122 23.65 -3.95 20.61
CA LEU A 122 24.80 -3.12 20.96
C LEU A 122 25.36 -3.43 22.36
N ALA A 123 24.57 -3.97 23.28
CA ALA A 123 25.05 -4.37 24.61
C ALA A 123 25.82 -5.71 24.61
N ASP A 124 25.70 -6.52 23.55
CA ASP A 124 26.30 -7.85 23.50
C ASP A 124 27.84 -7.81 23.31
N GLU A 125 28.55 -8.59 24.12
CA GLU A 125 30.02 -8.60 24.12
C GLU A 125 30.62 -9.10 22.80
N LYS A 126 29.97 -10.04 22.09
CA LYS A 126 30.45 -10.54 20.80
C LYS A 126 30.28 -9.48 19.73
N VAL A 127 29.15 -8.78 19.72
CA VAL A 127 28.92 -7.64 18.82
C VAL A 127 29.94 -6.54 19.06
N GLN A 128 30.18 -6.17 20.33
CA GLN A 128 31.19 -5.17 20.69
C GLN A 128 32.60 -5.60 20.30
N ALA A 129 32.93 -6.90 20.42
CA ALA A 129 34.21 -7.42 19.95
C ALA A 129 34.37 -7.28 18.43
N GLU A 130 33.32 -7.56 17.66
CA GLU A 130 33.35 -7.38 16.19
C GLU A 130 33.45 -5.90 15.81
N ILE A 131 32.69 -5.00 16.45
CA ILE A 131 32.81 -3.55 16.24
C ILE A 131 34.24 -3.04 16.50
N LYS A 132 34.90 -3.50 17.58
CA LYS A 132 36.27 -3.09 17.90
C LYS A 132 37.27 -3.43 16.79
N THR A 133 37.08 -4.54 16.09
CA THR A 133 37.98 -4.94 15.00
C THR A 133 37.88 -4.04 13.77
N LEU A 134 36.79 -3.27 13.65
CA LEU A 134 36.61 -2.32 12.56
C LEU A 134 37.53 -1.09 12.71
N ASP A 135 38.09 -0.81 13.88
CA ASP A 135 38.96 0.37 14.09
C ASP A 135 38.35 1.66 13.49
N LEU A 136 37.12 1.96 13.91
CA LEU A 136 36.29 3.02 13.34
C LEU A 136 36.91 4.41 13.54
N PRO A 137 36.69 5.36 12.61
CA PRO A 137 37.15 6.73 12.78
C PRO A 137 36.67 7.37 14.09
N ALA A 138 37.51 8.23 14.68
CA ALA A 138 37.15 8.96 15.89
C ALA A 138 35.88 9.79 15.67
N GLY A 139 34.94 9.74 16.63
CA GLY A 139 33.64 10.42 16.54
C GLY A 139 32.56 9.68 15.76
N ALA A 140 32.89 8.57 15.08
CA ALA A 140 31.90 7.77 14.38
C ALA A 140 31.02 6.98 15.35
N THR A 141 29.72 6.89 15.06
CA THR A 141 28.74 6.12 15.85
C THR A 141 28.20 4.97 15.03
N VAL A 142 28.18 3.76 15.60
CA VAL A 142 27.50 2.61 14.98
C VAL A 142 25.99 2.77 15.15
N VAL A 143 25.25 2.57 14.06
CA VAL A 143 23.79 2.53 14.05
C VAL A 143 23.38 1.09 13.72
N VAL A 144 22.44 0.53 14.48
CA VAL A 144 21.90 -0.80 14.20
C VAL A 144 20.43 -0.66 13.82
N GLU A 145 20.06 -1.22 12.68
CA GLU A 145 18.70 -1.18 12.17
C GLU A 145 18.09 -2.60 12.18
N PRO A 146 17.24 -2.93 13.17
CA PRO A 146 16.61 -4.24 13.27
C PRO A 146 15.44 -4.39 12.30
N TRP A 147 15.45 -5.44 11.51
CA TRP A 147 14.40 -5.80 10.56
C TRP A 147 13.68 -7.08 10.99
N ALA A 148 12.45 -7.24 10.47
CA ALA A 148 11.78 -8.54 10.47
C ALA A 148 12.62 -9.60 9.73
N TYR A 149 12.64 -10.84 10.23
CA TYR A 149 13.31 -11.96 9.59
C TYR A 149 12.37 -12.60 8.55
N ALA A 150 12.67 -12.47 7.26
CA ALA A 150 12.02 -13.32 6.24
C ALA A 150 12.60 -14.73 6.30
N THR A 151 11.73 -15.75 6.36
CA THR A 151 12.20 -17.13 6.44
C THR A 151 12.98 -17.54 5.18
N ASP A 152 14.09 -18.22 5.43
CA ASP A 152 14.95 -18.90 4.47
C ASP A 152 14.98 -20.42 4.73
N GLY A 153 14.14 -20.91 5.66
CA GLY A 153 14.08 -22.30 6.09
C GLY A 153 15.25 -22.76 6.97
N MET A 154 16.14 -21.86 7.39
CA MET A 154 17.32 -22.22 8.19
C MET A 154 17.09 -22.19 9.70
N ASN A 155 16.12 -21.41 10.16
CA ASN A 155 15.78 -21.25 11.57
C ASN A 155 14.36 -21.78 11.81
N ASP A 156 14.07 -22.18 13.05
CA ASP A 156 12.70 -22.47 13.49
C ASP A 156 11.91 -21.16 13.58
N MET A 157 10.91 -21.02 12.71
CA MET A 157 10.09 -19.81 12.61
C MET A 157 8.99 -19.73 13.67
N THR A 158 8.80 -20.76 14.50
CA THR A 158 7.89 -20.68 15.65
C THR A 158 8.37 -19.69 16.71
N HIS A 159 9.67 -19.38 16.74
CA HIS A 159 10.25 -18.34 17.60
C HIS A 159 10.62 -17.10 16.80
N ARG A 160 10.32 -15.91 17.33
CA ARG A 160 10.63 -14.65 16.66
C ARG A 160 12.14 -14.35 16.68
N VAL A 161 12.65 -13.90 15.54
CA VAL A 161 14.03 -13.49 15.28
C VAL A 161 14.00 -12.15 14.53
N SER A 162 14.96 -11.29 14.85
CA SER A 162 15.19 -10.02 14.16
C SER A 162 16.58 -10.00 13.53
N MET A 163 16.67 -9.43 12.33
CA MET A 163 17.93 -9.22 11.60
C MET A 163 18.45 -7.82 11.88
N CYS A 164 19.60 -7.69 12.52
CA CYS A 164 20.24 -6.42 12.81
C CYS A 164 21.24 -6.05 11.70
N TRP A 165 20.95 -5.01 10.93
CA TRP A 165 21.84 -4.46 9.91
C TRP A 165 22.66 -3.31 10.50
N PHE A 166 23.96 -3.30 10.27
CA PHE A 166 24.86 -2.33 10.88
C PHE A 166 25.23 -1.26 9.87
N TYR A 167 25.20 -0.02 10.34
CA TYR A 167 25.58 1.18 9.60
C TYR A 167 26.51 2.04 10.46
N LEU A 168 27.10 3.03 9.83
CA LEU A 168 27.98 3.98 10.49
C LEU A 168 27.47 5.40 10.25
N ARG A 169 27.47 6.21 11.29
CA ARG A 169 27.28 7.66 11.20
C ARG A 169 28.61 8.34 11.45
N LEU A 170 29.15 9.00 10.43
CA LEU A 170 30.46 9.69 10.50
C LEU A 170 30.35 11.12 11.03
N LEU A 171 29.18 11.74 10.92
CA LEU A 171 28.94 13.12 11.34
C LEU A 171 28.25 13.16 12.71
N GLU A 172 28.62 14.13 13.54
CA GLU A 172 27.94 14.43 14.80
C GLU A 172 26.64 15.23 14.55
N ASN A 173 25.79 14.73 13.64
CA ASN A 173 24.47 15.25 13.36
C ASN A 173 23.47 14.09 13.37
N PRO A 174 22.41 14.12 14.21
CA PRO A 174 21.47 13.00 14.33
C PRO A 174 20.73 12.67 13.01
N ASN A 175 20.61 13.64 12.10
CA ASN A 175 19.94 13.51 10.80
C ASN A 175 20.89 13.10 9.66
N ALA A 176 22.14 12.76 9.97
CA ALA A 176 23.09 12.30 8.95
C ALA A 176 22.69 10.93 8.41
N ASN A 177 22.87 10.76 7.10
CA ASN A 177 22.50 9.57 6.34
C ASN A 177 23.41 8.39 6.66
N TYR A 178 23.05 7.57 7.65
CA TYR A 178 23.82 6.38 7.99
C TYR A 178 23.79 5.29 6.91
N TYR A 179 22.79 5.30 6.00
CA TYR A 179 22.76 4.37 4.84
C TYR A 179 23.95 4.57 3.89
N ALA A 180 24.66 5.71 3.99
CA ALA A 180 25.86 5.97 3.20
C ALA A 180 27.06 5.13 3.64
N TYR A 181 26.98 4.44 4.78
CA TYR A 181 28.10 3.71 5.35
C TYR A 181 27.67 2.35 5.94
N PRO A 182 27.14 1.41 5.14
CA PRO A 182 26.78 0.08 5.62
C PRO A 182 28.02 -0.67 6.13
N LEU A 183 27.98 -1.24 7.33
CA LEU A 183 29.07 -2.03 7.86
C LEU A 183 28.97 -3.49 7.37
N ASP A 184 30.09 -4.20 7.34
CA ASP A 184 30.16 -5.61 6.96
C ASP A 184 29.86 -6.55 8.15
N ILE A 185 29.08 -6.08 9.12
CA ILE A 185 28.62 -6.83 10.29
C ILE A 185 27.09 -6.95 10.23
N CYS A 186 26.57 -8.11 10.61
CA CYS A 186 25.15 -8.32 10.81
C CYS A 186 24.92 -9.27 11.97
N ALA A 187 23.77 -9.21 12.65
CA ALA A 187 23.45 -10.11 13.75
C ALA A 187 22.00 -10.61 13.72
N GLU A 188 21.78 -11.83 14.21
CA GLU A 188 20.45 -12.34 14.56
C GLU A 188 20.20 -12.11 16.05
N VAL A 189 19.05 -11.53 16.41
CA VAL A 189 18.62 -11.35 17.80
C VAL A 189 17.29 -12.06 18.02
N SER A 190 17.20 -12.88 19.07
CA SER A 190 15.96 -13.59 19.42
C SER A 190 14.95 -12.67 20.10
N GLU A 191 13.69 -13.12 20.18
CA GLU A 191 12.62 -12.42 20.90
C GLU A 191 12.95 -12.11 22.37
N SER A 192 13.78 -12.94 22.99
CA SER A 192 14.27 -12.74 24.36
C SER A 192 15.42 -11.72 24.47
N LEU A 193 15.66 -10.95 23.40
CA LEU A 193 16.70 -9.93 23.30
C LEU A 193 18.12 -10.48 23.51
N LYS A 194 18.39 -11.68 22.96
CA LYS A 194 19.72 -12.30 22.98
C LYS A 194 20.29 -12.41 21.58
N VAL A 195 21.54 -12.00 21.40
CA VAL A 195 22.28 -12.21 20.14
C VAL A 195 22.52 -13.70 19.94
N MET A 196 22.01 -14.22 18.83
CA MET A 196 22.06 -15.63 18.46
C MET A 196 23.27 -15.92 17.57
N LYS A 197 23.50 -15.06 16.57
CA LYS A 197 24.58 -15.19 15.59
C LYS A 197 25.09 -13.81 15.19
N VAL A 198 26.37 -13.73 14.84
CA VAL A 198 27.02 -12.55 14.26
C VAL A 198 27.70 -13.00 12.96
N TYR A 199 27.56 -12.20 11.91
CA TYR A 199 28.03 -12.48 10.56
C TYR A 199 29.01 -11.40 10.11
N ARG A 200 30.04 -11.80 9.35
CA ARG A 200 30.67 -10.90 8.39
C ARG A 200 30.01 -11.02 7.03
N LEU A 201 29.54 -9.89 6.52
CA LEU A 201 28.80 -9.80 5.28
C LEU A 201 29.74 -9.88 4.07
N PRO A 202 29.34 -10.53 2.97
CA PRO A 202 30.13 -10.53 1.75
C PRO A 202 30.13 -9.15 1.09
N THR A 203 31.32 -8.69 0.70
CA THR A 203 31.61 -7.37 0.13
C THR A 203 32.06 -7.44 -1.33
N THR A 204 32.13 -8.64 -1.91
CA THR A 204 32.35 -8.89 -3.35
C THR A 204 31.38 -9.98 -3.85
N PRO A 205 31.21 -10.16 -5.18
CA PRO A 205 30.24 -11.11 -5.69
C PRO A 205 30.46 -12.57 -5.31
N ASP A 206 31.72 -12.99 -5.26
CA ASP A 206 32.11 -14.38 -4.99
C ASP A 206 32.33 -14.65 -3.50
N GLU A 207 32.34 -13.61 -2.67
CA GLU A 207 32.48 -13.76 -1.22
C GLU A 207 31.23 -14.42 -0.61
N ARG A 208 31.45 -15.11 0.50
CA ARG A 208 30.40 -15.69 1.34
C ARG A 208 30.55 -15.16 2.75
N VAL A 209 29.52 -15.33 3.58
CA VAL A 209 29.63 -15.05 5.01
C VAL A 209 30.86 -15.75 5.59
N ASN A 210 31.63 -15.01 6.35
CA ASN A 210 32.90 -15.49 6.90
C ASN A 210 33.13 -14.90 8.30
N ASN A 211 34.31 -15.19 8.87
CA ASN A 211 34.74 -14.69 10.17
C ASN A 211 36.04 -13.89 10.06
N GLU A 212 36.37 -13.40 8.86
CA GLU A 212 37.60 -12.65 8.63
C GLU A 212 37.46 -11.24 9.23
N LYS A 213 38.34 -10.92 10.17
CA LYS A 213 38.34 -9.62 10.84
C LYS A 213 39.06 -8.60 9.99
N LYS A 214 38.32 -7.60 9.52
CA LYS A 214 38.83 -6.49 8.68
C LYS A 214 38.56 -5.15 9.37
N THR A 215 39.52 -4.24 9.23
CA THR A 215 39.32 -2.84 9.63
C THR A 215 38.42 -2.13 8.62
N PHE A 216 37.70 -1.11 9.06
CA PHE A 216 36.92 -0.23 8.21
C PHE A 216 37.82 0.47 7.19
N ASP A 217 37.47 0.32 5.91
CA ASP A 217 38.16 1.01 4.82
C ASP A 217 37.82 2.50 4.83
N ARG A 218 38.78 3.33 5.24
CA ARG A 218 38.61 4.78 5.34
C ARG A 218 38.38 5.46 4.00
N ARG A 219 38.68 4.80 2.86
CA ARG A 219 38.33 5.31 1.51
C ARG A 219 36.82 5.39 1.28
N ARG A 220 36.03 4.71 2.11
CA ARG A 220 34.56 4.77 2.09
C ARG A 220 34.01 6.09 2.62
N ALA A 221 34.79 6.86 3.39
CA ALA A 221 34.38 8.21 3.76
C ALA A 221 34.40 9.11 2.52
N HIS A 222 33.27 9.77 2.23
CA HIS A 222 33.09 10.60 1.04
C HIS A 222 32.33 11.89 1.36
N SER A 223 32.29 12.82 0.41
CA SER A 223 31.77 14.18 0.59
C SER A 223 30.30 14.20 0.99
N THR A 224 29.93 15.10 1.92
CA THR A 224 28.55 15.29 2.37
C THR A 224 27.61 15.68 1.24
N THR A 225 28.10 16.44 0.24
CA THR A 225 27.32 16.78 -0.98
C THR A 225 26.87 15.54 -1.76
N THR A 226 27.53 14.40 -1.58
CA THR A 226 27.21 13.13 -2.26
C THR A 226 26.56 12.09 -1.37
N SER A 227 26.69 12.19 -0.03
CA SER A 227 26.14 11.22 0.92
C SER A 227 24.91 11.69 1.68
N GLU A 228 24.73 12.99 1.89
CA GLU A 228 23.71 13.53 2.79
C GLU A 228 22.51 14.07 2.01
N TYR A 229 21.29 13.93 2.51
CA TYR A 229 20.08 14.52 1.90
C TYR A 229 19.55 15.72 2.70
N HIS A 230 19.86 15.80 3.99
CA HIS A 230 19.32 16.83 4.88
C HIS A 230 19.84 18.23 4.52
N PRO A 231 19.00 19.28 4.49
CA PRO A 231 19.41 20.64 4.11
C PRO A 231 20.62 21.19 4.90
N ASP A 232 20.69 20.92 6.20
CA ASP A 232 21.81 21.36 7.07
C ASP A 232 23.16 20.74 6.71
N LEU A 233 23.16 19.66 5.92
CA LEU A 233 24.35 18.88 5.56
C LEU A 233 24.71 19.00 4.07
N ARG A 234 23.95 19.81 3.31
CA ARG A 234 24.12 20.02 1.86
C ARG A 234 24.31 21.50 1.51
N PRO A 235 24.80 21.81 0.29
CA PRO A 235 24.77 23.17 -0.22
C PRO A 235 23.35 23.76 -0.28
N ASN A 236 23.26 25.10 -0.24
CA ASN A 236 21.99 25.82 -0.31
C ASN A 236 21.12 25.39 -1.51
N PRO A 237 19.79 25.28 -1.33
CA PRO A 237 18.88 24.91 -2.41
C PRO A 237 18.79 25.98 -3.50
N ARG A 238 18.26 25.59 -4.66
CA ARG A 238 17.99 26.51 -5.77
C ARG A 238 16.94 27.55 -5.36
N THR A 239 17.09 28.79 -5.84
CA THR A 239 16.16 29.90 -5.57
C THR A 239 15.46 30.41 -6.84
N THR A 240 15.42 29.60 -7.89
CA THR A 240 14.95 30.00 -9.23
C THR A 240 13.46 29.78 -9.46
N THR A 241 12.79 28.98 -8.63
CA THR A 241 11.34 28.72 -8.73
C THR A 241 10.54 29.81 -8.03
N LYS A 242 9.50 30.31 -8.70
CA LYS A 242 8.53 31.23 -8.11
C LYS A 242 7.43 30.43 -7.40
N PRO A 243 6.81 30.95 -6.32
CA PRO A 243 5.73 30.27 -5.64
C PRO A 243 4.54 29.95 -6.57
N LEU A 244 3.95 28.76 -6.41
CA LEU A 244 2.70 28.34 -7.06
C LEU A 244 1.66 28.08 -5.96
N HIS A 245 0.61 28.89 -5.92
CA HIS A 245 -0.42 28.83 -4.87
C HIS A 245 -1.68 28.16 -5.41
N VAL A 246 -2.20 27.19 -4.68
CA VAL A 246 -3.49 26.54 -4.97
C VAL A 246 -4.51 27.03 -3.94
N THR A 247 -5.54 27.73 -4.39
CA THR A 247 -6.52 28.39 -3.51
C THR A 247 -7.95 28.07 -3.92
N GLN A 248 -8.82 27.75 -2.95
CA GLN A 248 -10.27 27.63 -3.15
C GLN A 248 -10.98 28.72 -2.33
N PRO A 249 -11.20 29.92 -2.90
CA PRO A 249 -11.69 31.07 -2.15
C PRO A 249 -13.08 30.86 -1.53
N ASP A 250 -13.89 29.99 -2.15
CA ASP A 250 -15.25 29.68 -1.71
C ASP A 250 -15.34 28.35 -0.93
N GLY A 251 -14.19 27.79 -0.52
CA GLY A 251 -14.08 26.49 0.14
C GLY A 251 -14.07 25.30 -0.82
N PRO A 252 -13.92 24.07 -0.29
CA PRO A 252 -13.96 22.85 -1.09
C PRO A 252 -15.38 22.47 -1.51
N SER A 253 -15.52 21.70 -2.59
CA SER A 253 -16.80 21.16 -3.07
C SER A 253 -17.20 19.84 -2.38
N PHE A 254 -16.32 19.21 -1.60
CA PHE A 254 -16.66 18.02 -0.83
C PHE A 254 -17.31 18.37 0.52
N HIS A 255 -18.17 17.47 0.99
CA HIS A 255 -18.79 17.54 2.31
C HIS A 255 -18.42 16.31 3.13
N ILE A 256 -18.12 16.52 4.40
CA ILE A 256 -17.71 15.44 5.31
C ILE A 256 -18.51 15.51 6.60
N GLN A 257 -19.10 14.38 6.98
CA GLN A 257 -19.75 14.18 8.27
C GLN A 257 -19.18 12.92 8.94
N GLY A 258 -18.35 13.11 9.96
CA GLY A 258 -17.56 12.01 10.52
C GLY A 258 -16.64 11.43 9.45
N ASN A 259 -16.84 10.17 9.10
CA ASN A 259 -16.14 9.46 8.03
C ASN A 259 -16.90 9.37 6.71
N HIS A 260 -18.14 9.89 6.65
CA HIS A 260 -18.93 9.94 5.41
C HIS A 260 -18.49 11.12 4.56
N LEU A 261 -18.16 10.86 3.29
CA LEU A 261 -17.63 11.80 2.33
C LEU A 261 -18.54 11.82 1.10
N THR A 262 -18.98 13.02 0.72
CA THR A 262 -19.70 13.24 -0.53
C THR A 262 -19.03 14.32 -1.37
N TRP A 263 -18.95 14.10 -2.69
CA TRP A 263 -18.32 15.03 -3.63
C TRP A 263 -18.73 14.69 -5.06
N GLU A 264 -19.25 15.63 -5.84
CA GLU A 264 -19.54 15.45 -7.28
C GLU A 264 -20.20 14.10 -7.61
N LYS A 265 -21.33 13.80 -6.93
CA LYS A 265 -22.10 12.54 -6.98
C LYS A 265 -21.47 11.30 -6.33
N TRP A 266 -20.21 11.36 -5.93
CA TRP A 266 -19.61 10.33 -5.08
C TRP A 266 -20.19 10.36 -3.68
N ASP A 267 -20.41 9.18 -3.12
CA ASP A 267 -20.82 8.93 -1.75
C ASP A 267 -20.03 7.71 -1.26
N LEU A 268 -19.26 7.87 -0.18
CA LEU A 268 -18.44 6.79 0.38
C LEU A 268 -18.07 7.04 1.84
N ARG A 269 -17.53 6.02 2.51
CA ARG A 269 -17.00 6.12 3.86
C ARG A 269 -15.49 5.86 3.90
N VAL A 270 -14.78 6.75 4.57
CA VAL A 270 -13.33 6.67 4.80
C VAL A 270 -13.05 5.86 6.06
N GLY A 271 -12.48 4.68 5.90
CA GLY A 271 -12.02 3.83 7.01
C GLY A 271 -10.51 3.90 7.19
N PHE A 272 -10.03 3.46 8.35
CA PHE A 272 -8.61 3.33 8.64
C PHE A 272 -8.35 2.17 9.61
N ASN A 273 -7.30 1.38 9.39
CA ASN A 273 -6.87 0.35 10.33
C ASN A 273 -5.33 0.22 10.39
N TYR A 274 -4.84 -0.49 11.41
CA TYR A 274 -3.41 -0.62 11.71
C TYR A 274 -2.57 -1.24 10.57
N ARG A 275 -3.18 -2.09 9.73
CA ARG A 275 -2.49 -2.89 8.70
C ARG A 275 -2.55 -2.27 7.32
N GLU A 276 -3.75 -2.03 6.80
CA GLU A 276 -3.96 -1.49 5.45
C GLU A 276 -3.81 0.03 5.40
N GLY A 277 -3.90 0.71 6.55
CA GLY A 277 -4.04 2.17 6.59
C GLY A 277 -5.41 2.57 6.04
N LEU A 278 -5.42 3.41 5.01
CA LEU A 278 -6.63 3.94 4.37
C LEU A 278 -7.46 2.84 3.67
N THR A 279 -8.73 2.74 4.03
CA THR A 279 -9.72 1.85 3.39
C THR A 279 -10.96 2.66 2.99
N LEU A 280 -11.69 2.20 1.98
CA LEU A 280 -12.90 2.86 1.49
C LEU A 280 -14.06 1.87 1.51
N HIS A 281 -15.22 2.30 1.98
CA HIS A 281 -16.40 1.46 2.16
C HIS A 281 -17.64 2.07 1.52
N ASP A 282 -18.53 1.21 1.03
CA ASP A 282 -19.81 1.57 0.41
C ASP A 282 -19.68 2.71 -0.61
N VAL A 283 -18.82 2.49 -1.60
CA VAL A 283 -18.51 3.46 -2.65
C VAL A 283 -19.63 3.46 -3.68
N ARG A 284 -20.25 4.62 -3.86
CA ARG A 284 -21.39 4.84 -4.76
C ARG A 284 -21.16 6.05 -5.64
N TYR A 285 -21.83 6.06 -6.78
CA TYR A 285 -21.90 7.23 -7.66
C TYR A 285 -23.33 7.46 -8.08
N ASP A 286 -23.85 8.66 -7.81
CA ASP A 286 -25.23 9.06 -8.14
C ASP A 286 -26.28 8.08 -7.56
N GLY A 287 -26.06 7.66 -6.31
CA GLY A 287 -26.89 6.70 -5.57
C GLY A 287 -26.74 5.23 -6.00
N ARG A 288 -26.00 4.95 -7.08
CA ARG A 288 -25.77 3.59 -7.59
C ARG A 288 -24.52 2.98 -6.96
N SER A 289 -24.63 1.72 -6.57
CA SER A 289 -23.56 0.98 -5.91
C SER A 289 -22.43 0.64 -6.89
N LEU A 290 -21.18 0.83 -6.48
CA LEU A 290 -19.98 0.51 -7.28
C LEU A 290 -19.10 -0.52 -6.57
N PHE A 291 -18.64 -0.23 -5.35
CA PHE A 291 -17.73 -1.09 -4.61
C PHE A 291 -18.13 -1.16 -3.14
N TYR A 292 -18.22 -2.37 -2.58
CA TYR A 292 -18.45 -2.55 -1.16
C TYR A 292 -17.24 -2.11 -0.35
N ARG A 293 -16.03 -2.47 -0.80
CA ARG A 293 -14.77 -2.17 -0.11
C ARG A 293 -13.59 -2.04 -1.09
N LEU A 294 -12.73 -1.04 -0.89
CA LEU A 294 -11.46 -0.87 -1.62
C LEU A 294 -10.31 -0.67 -0.63
N SER A 295 -9.19 -1.36 -0.84
CA SER A 295 -7.97 -1.19 -0.03
C SER A 295 -6.71 -1.71 -0.71
N LEU A 296 -5.55 -1.20 -0.29
CA LEU A 296 -4.28 -1.91 -0.46
C LEU A 296 -4.18 -2.97 0.63
N ALA A 297 -4.15 -4.24 0.23
CA ALA A 297 -4.27 -5.36 1.15
C ALA A 297 -2.91 -5.95 1.57
N GLU A 298 -1.88 -5.83 0.73
CA GLU A 298 -0.52 -6.24 1.05
C GLU A 298 0.50 -5.53 0.14
N MET A 299 1.74 -5.46 0.58
CA MET A 299 2.90 -5.16 -0.26
C MET A 299 4.04 -6.11 0.10
N PHE A 300 4.76 -6.63 -0.88
CA PHE A 300 5.94 -7.47 -0.70
C PHE A 300 7.17 -6.86 -1.39
N VAL A 301 8.27 -6.73 -0.64
CA VAL A 301 9.54 -6.15 -1.11
C VAL A 301 10.65 -7.22 -1.08
N PRO A 302 10.74 -8.11 -2.08
CA PRO A 302 11.80 -9.10 -2.18
C PRO A 302 13.09 -8.51 -2.75
N TYR A 303 14.21 -8.68 -2.04
CA TYR A 303 15.54 -8.37 -2.55
C TYR A 303 16.15 -9.55 -3.32
N GLY A 304 16.86 -9.23 -4.41
CA GLY A 304 17.45 -10.19 -5.35
C GLY A 304 18.93 -10.50 -5.13
N ASP A 305 19.56 -10.03 -4.04
CA ASP A 305 20.93 -10.43 -3.71
C ASP A 305 20.94 -11.88 -3.19
N PRO A 306 21.56 -12.84 -3.93
CA PRO A 306 21.50 -14.24 -3.56
C PRO A 306 22.44 -14.60 -2.40
N ARG A 307 23.34 -13.69 -1.99
CA ARG A 307 24.36 -14.00 -0.99
C ARG A 307 23.75 -13.97 0.41
N ALA A 308 24.04 -14.97 1.23
CA ALA A 308 23.59 -14.95 2.63
C ALA A 308 24.19 -13.74 3.39
N PRO A 309 23.44 -13.12 4.32
CA PRO A 309 22.05 -13.40 4.71
C PRO A 309 21.01 -12.54 3.95
N TYR A 310 21.36 -11.87 2.85
CA TYR A 310 20.47 -10.91 2.16
C TYR A 310 19.14 -11.47 1.62
N PRO A 311 18.99 -12.77 1.27
CA PRO A 311 17.68 -13.34 0.94
C PRO A 311 16.61 -13.19 2.05
N ARG A 312 17.02 -12.87 3.28
CA ARG A 312 16.11 -12.58 4.40
C ARG A 312 15.51 -11.17 4.34
N LYS A 313 15.93 -10.34 3.39
CA LYS A 313 15.29 -9.07 3.05
C LYS A 313 14.13 -9.37 2.10
N GLY A 314 12.97 -9.63 2.70
CA GLY A 314 11.71 -9.96 2.02
C GLY A 314 10.56 -9.56 2.91
N ALA A 315 10.34 -8.25 3.01
CA ALA A 315 9.37 -7.65 3.91
C ALA A 315 7.98 -7.64 3.29
N PHE A 316 6.97 -7.96 4.10
CA PHE A 316 5.56 -7.76 3.77
C PHE A 316 5.10 -6.52 4.50
N ASP A 317 5.35 -5.32 3.99
CA ASP A 317 5.33 -4.12 4.83
C ASP A 317 3.98 -3.86 5.51
N LEU A 318 2.85 -4.21 4.87
CA LEU A 318 1.54 -4.09 5.51
C LEU A 318 1.37 -5.18 6.59
N GLY A 319 1.72 -6.42 6.31
CA GLY A 319 1.58 -7.52 7.27
C GLY A 319 2.63 -7.58 8.40
N ASN A 320 3.85 -7.16 8.12
CA ASN A 320 5.00 -7.21 9.01
C ASN A 320 5.15 -5.95 9.84
N ASP A 321 4.85 -4.77 9.28
CA ASP A 321 5.12 -3.48 9.92
C ASP A 321 3.83 -2.69 10.16
N GLY A 322 2.87 -2.78 9.23
CA GLY A 322 1.55 -2.16 9.29
C GLY A 322 1.54 -0.76 8.68
N ALA A 323 0.84 -0.56 7.56
CA ALA A 323 0.74 0.75 6.91
C ALA A 323 0.06 1.78 7.82
N GLY A 324 -0.94 1.38 8.61
CA GLY A 324 -1.59 2.27 9.56
C GLY A 324 -0.71 2.65 10.75
N ILE A 325 0.12 1.73 11.22
CA ILE A 325 1.09 1.97 12.30
C ILE A 325 2.18 2.94 11.84
N ASN A 326 2.63 2.80 10.59
CA ASN A 326 3.70 3.58 9.99
C ASN A 326 3.19 4.83 9.24
N ALA A 327 1.90 5.16 9.37
CA ALA A 327 1.33 6.33 8.73
C ALA A 327 1.91 7.62 9.31
N ASN A 328 2.37 8.50 8.42
CA ASN A 328 2.93 9.79 8.78
C ASN A 328 1.83 10.76 9.22
N ASN A 329 2.22 11.76 10.02
CA ASN A 329 1.39 12.93 10.27
C ASN A 329 1.55 13.92 9.12
N LEU A 330 0.53 14.03 8.26
CA LEU A 330 0.55 14.84 7.03
C LEU A 330 0.25 16.32 7.27
N GLN A 331 0.59 16.85 8.45
CA GLN A 331 0.24 18.20 8.91
C GLN A 331 0.39 19.30 7.84
N LEU A 332 -0.43 20.34 7.99
CA LEU A 332 -0.64 21.37 6.97
C LEU A 332 0.67 22.00 6.46
N GLY A 333 0.81 22.07 5.12
CA GLY A 333 1.82 22.89 4.45
C GLY A 333 3.00 22.15 3.81
N CYS A 334 3.09 20.82 3.94
CA CYS A 334 4.17 20.03 3.34
C CYS A 334 3.66 19.00 2.33
N ASP A 335 2.92 17.98 2.78
CA ASP A 335 2.63 16.79 1.95
C ASP A 335 1.41 16.94 1.03
N CYS A 336 0.41 17.70 1.47
CA CYS A 336 -0.83 17.95 0.71
C CYS A 336 -1.03 19.48 0.53
N LEU A 337 -1.20 19.91 -0.72
CA LEU A 337 -1.24 21.33 -1.10
C LEU A 337 -2.65 21.76 -1.52
N GLY A 338 -3.15 22.88 -0.97
CA GLY A 338 -4.47 23.44 -1.27
C GLY A 338 -5.33 23.56 -0.02
N THR A 339 -6.64 23.32 -0.16
CA THR A 339 -7.59 23.31 0.96
C THR A 339 -7.79 21.88 1.43
N ILE A 340 -7.27 21.55 2.62
CA ILE A 340 -7.12 20.16 3.07
C ILE A 340 -8.03 19.86 4.26
N LYS A 341 -8.76 18.74 4.21
CA LYS A 341 -9.33 18.07 5.38
C LYS A 341 -8.45 16.88 5.76
N TYR A 342 -8.17 16.72 7.05
CA TYR A 342 -7.45 15.55 7.55
C TYR A 342 -8.35 14.61 8.33
N PHE A 343 -8.07 13.31 8.26
CA PHE A 343 -8.61 12.30 9.17
C PHE A 343 -7.53 11.84 10.13
N ASP A 344 -7.86 11.84 11.42
CA ASP A 344 -7.07 11.22 12.46
C ASP A 344 -7.46 9.73 12.54
N ALA A 345 -6.55 8.90 13.04
CA ALA A 345 -6.84 7.52 13.39
C ALA A 345 -6.42 7.23 14.84
N TYR A 346 -6.80 6.05 15.32
CA TYR A 346 -6.38 5.53 16.61
C TYR A 346 -5.85 4.11 16.47
N HIS A 347 -4.77 3.84 17.20
CA HIS A 347 -4.24 2.51 17.46
C HIS A 347 -4.21 2.25 18.97
N ASN A 348 -3.54 1.20 19.43
CA ASN A 348 -3.30 0.94 20.85
C ASN A 348 -1.81 0.99 21.20
N THR A 349 -1.51 1.36 22.44
CA THR A 349 -0.20 1.14 23.07
C THR A 349 -0.04 -0.33 23.47
N ALA A 350 1.17 -0.76 23.81
CA ALA A 350 1.44 -2.08 24.38
C ALA A 350 0.61 -2.36 25.65
N SER A 351 0.31 -1.32 26.42
CA SER A 351 -0.53 -1.43 27.62
C SER A 351 -2.02 -1.56 27.29
N GLY A 352 -2.46 -1.36 26.05
CA GLY A 352 -3.88 -1.42 25.64
C GLY A 352 -4.62 -0.08 25.70
N GLU A 353 -3.94 1.02 25.99
CA GLU A 353 -4.52 2.37 25.96
C GLU A 353 -4.53 2.94 24.53
N PRO A 354 -5.51 3.79 24.16
CA PRO A 354 -5.61 4.36 22.82
C PRO A 354 -4.46 5.30 22.50
N LEU A 355 -3.86 5.12 21.32
CA LEU A 355 -2.80 5.94 20.75
C LEU A 355 -3.35 6.74 19.58
N LYS A 356 -3.34 8.07 19.67
CA LYS A 356 -3.78 8.95 18.58
C LYS A 356 -2.72 9.02 17.48
N LEU A 357 -3.16 8.83 16.24
CA LEU A 357 -2.37 9.05 15.03
C LEU A 357 -2.98 10.26 14.28
N PRO A 358 -2.41 11.46 14.46
CA PRO A 358 -2.98 12.68 13.89
C PRO A 358 -2.71 12.79 12.39
N ASN A 359 -3.68 13.29 11.64
CA ASN A 359 -3.56 13.69 10.24
C ASN A 359 -3.02 12.60 9.28
N VAL A 360 -3.39 11.33 9.52
CA VAL A 360 -2.88 10.19 8.74
C VAL A 360 -3.44 10.09 7.32
N VAL A 361 -4.60 10.69 7.06
CA VAL A 361 -5.18 10.79 5.72
C VAL A 361 -5.48 12.24 5.41
N CYS A 362 -5.06 12.72 4.25
CA CYS A 362 -5.46 14.02 3.73
C CYS A 362 -6.51 13.86 2.62
N CYS A 363 -7.48 14.76 2.59
CA CYS A 363 -8.57 14.83 1.63
C CYS A 363 -8.61 16.22 1.03
N HIS A 364 -8.49 16.31 -0.29
CA HIS A 364 -8.51 17.59 -1.00
C HIS A 364 -8.90 17.44 -2.47
N GLU A 365 -9.17 18.57 -3.12
CA GLU A 365 -9.41 18.61 -4.55
C GLU A 365 -8.16 19.03 -5.32
N GLN A 366 -8.03 18.53 -6.53
CA GLN A 366 -6.95 18.88 -7.45
C GLN A 366 -7.52 19.13 -8.85
N ASP A 367 -6.90 20.05 -9.58
CA ASP A 367 -7.14 20.16 -11.02
C ASP A 367 -6.30 19.10 -11.76
N ASP A 368 -6.93 18.37 -12.67
CA ASP A 368 -6.30 17.33 -13.49
C ASP A 368 -6.50 17.61 -14.99
N GLY A 369 -6.36 18.88 -15.38
CA GLY A 369 -6.40 19.26 -16.80
C GLY A 369 -7.81 19.22 -17.42
N ILE A 370 -7.98 18.51 -18.53
CA ILE A 370 -9.23 18.50 -19.32
C ILE A 370 -9.99 17.20 -19.06
N LEU A 371 -11.28 17.32 -18.69
CA LEU A 371 -12.20 16.20 -18.59
C LEU A 371 -12.68 15.78 -19.99
N TRP A 372 -13.21 16.73 -20.75
CA TRP A 372 -13.59 16.53 -22.15
C TRP A 372 -13.57 17.85 -22.92
N LYS A 373 -13.38 17.76 -24.24
CA LYS A 373 -13.39 18.91 -25.15
C LYS A 373 -13.83 18.51 -26.55
N HIS A 374 -14.58 19.38 -27.21
CA HIS A 374 -14.85 19.26 -28.65
C HIS A 374 -14.89 20.64 -29.30
N THR A 375 -14.40 20.74 -30.54
CA THR A 375 -14.53 21.95 -31.37
C THR A 375 -15.18 21.57 -32.68
N ASN A 376 -16.33 22.19 -33.00
CA ASN A 376 -16.96 22.01 -34.30
C ASN A 376 -16.26 22.90 -35.33
N PHE A 377 -15.49 22.31 -36.24
CA PHE A 377 -14.74 23.05 -37.26
C PHE A 377 -15.63 23.87 -38.22
N ARG A 378 -16.91 23.53 -38.36
CA ARG A 378 -17.84 24.24 -39.26
C ARG A 378 -18.25 25.59 -38.68
N THR A 379 -18.33 25.68 -37.35
CA THR A 379 -18.75 26.89 -36.63
C THR A 379 -17.61 27.53 -35.84
N ASN A 380 -16.44 26.88 -35.77
CA ASN A 380 -15.33 27.22 -34.91
C ASN A 380 -15.72 27.38 -33.42
N SER A 381 -16.74 26.66 -32.97
CA SER A 381 -17.24 26.73 -31.59
C SER A 381 -16.61 25.64 -30.73
N PRO A 382 -15.74 25.98 -29.76
CA PRO A 382 -15.23 25.03 -28.78
C PRO A 382 -16.17 24.90 -27.58
N VAL A 383 -16.23 23.70 -27.00
CA VAL A 383 -16.74 23.46 -25.64
C VAL A 383 -15.69 22.62 -24.90
N VAL A 384 -15.34 23.04 -23.69
CA VAL A 384 -14.33 22.38 -22.86
C VAL A 384 -14.77 22.36 -21.42
N THR A 385 -14.51 21.25 -20.75
CA THR A 385 -14.70 21.08 -19.31
C THR A 385 -13.38 20.61 -18.70
N ARG A 386 -12.92 21.28 -17.64
CA ARG A 386 -11.74 20.87 -16.87
C ARG A 386 -12.07 19.70 -15.95
N SER A 387 -11.07 18.86 -15.71
CA SER A 387 -11.18 17.75 -14.77
C SER A 387 -10.80 18.24 -13.38
N ARG A 388 -11.74 18.13 -12.44
CA ARG A 388 -11.42 18.25 -11.01
C ARG A 388 -11.54 16.88 -10.38
N ILE A 389 -10.58 16.53 -9.55
CA ILE A 389 -10.52 15.24 -8.87
C ILE A 389 -10.53 15.44 -7.35
N LEU A 390 -11.09 14.47 -6.64
CA LEU A 390 -10.95 14.35 -5.19
C LEU A 390 -9.84 13.35 -4.88
N VAL A 391 -8.94 13.71 -3.98
CA VAL A 391 -7.81 12.88 -3.58
C VAL A 391 -7.89 12.55 -2.10
N LEU A 392 -7.84 11.26 -1.78
CA LEU A 392 -7.61 10.72 -0.44
C LEU A 392 -6.23 10.08 -0.40
N GLN A 393 -5.31 10.65 0.39
CA GLN A 393 -3.91 10.24 0.41
C GLN A 393 -3.44 9.90 1.83
N THR A 394 -2.65 8.84 1.96
CA THR A 394 -1.85 8.50 3.14
C THR A 394 -0.38 8.33 2.73
N ILE A 395 0.55 8.63 3.63
CA ILE A 395 1.98 8.37 3.44
C ILE A 395 2.44 7.49 4.58
N ILE A 396 3.24 6.46 4.27
CA ILE A 396 3.85 5.59 5.27
C ILE A 396 5.37 5.63 5.14
N THR A 397 6.05 5.54 6.29
CA THR A 397 7.51 5.35 6.35
C THR A 397 7.81 3.96 6.89
N VAL A 398 8.41 3.10 6.07
CA VAL A 398 8.84 1.77 6.49
C VAL A 398 10.35 1.74 6.46
N THR A 399 10.93 2.05 7.62
CA THR A 399 12.39 2.16 7.79
C THR A 399 13.00 3.16 6.80
N ASN A 400 13.61 2.69 5.71
CA ASN A 400 14.32 3.52 4.74
C ASN A 400 13.41 4.06 3.63
N TYR A 401 12.26 3.43 3.37
CA TYR A 401 11.37 3.79 2.26
C TYR A 401 10.17 4.63 2.72
N GLU A 402 9.74 5.54 1.85
CA GLU A 402 8.45 6.20 1.94
C GLU A 402 7.53 5.78 0.78
N TYR A 403 6.27 5.48 1.11
CA TYR A 403 5.24 5.18 0.12
C TYR A 403 4.07 6.14 0.27
N ILE A 404 3.71 6.79 -0.83
CA ILE A 404 2.53 7.62 -0.95
C ILE A 404 1.45 6.79 -1.63
N PHE A 405 0.31 6.63 -0.96
CA PHE A 405 -0.85 5.91 -1.47
C PHE A 405 -2.02 6.88 -1.61
N ALA A 406 -2.56 7.03 -2.82
CA ALA A 406 -3.60 8.00 -3.10
C ALA A 406 -4.74 7.42 -3.96
N TRP A 407 -5.98 7.62 -3.50
CA TRP A 407 -7.19 7.36 -4.29
C TRP A 407 -7.66 8.65 -4.95
N HIS A 408 -7.78 8.65 -6.26
CA HIS A 408 -8.28 9.77 -7.07
C HIS A 408 -9.67 9.43 -7.61
N PHE A 409 -10.67 10.25 -7.29
CA PHE A 409 -12.04 10.12 -7.80
C PHE A 409 -12.30 11.19 -8.83
N TYR A 410 -12.87 10.81 -9.97
CA TYR A 410 -13.12 11.68 -11.11
C TYR A 410 -14.61 11.95 -11.31
N GLN A 411 -14.93 13.08 -11.94
CA GLN A 411 -16.31 13.46 -12.30
C GLN A 411 -16.87 12.65 -13.49
N ASP A 412 -16.08 11.76 -14.10
CA ASP A 412 -16.55 10.76 -15.08
C ASP A 412 -16.84 9.38 -14.44
N ALA A 413 -16.90 9.33 -13.10
CA ALA A 413 -17.02 8.13 -12.28
C ALA A 413 -15.82 7.15 -12.37
N SER A 414 -14.67 7.56 -12.92
CA SER A 414 -13.42 6.79 -12.81
C SER A 414 -12.81 6.92 -11.42
N ILE A 415 -12.14 5.87 -10.97
CA ILE A 415 -11.26 5.88 -9.80
C ILE A 415 -9.85 5.51 -10.26
N PHE A 416 -8.84 6.18 -9.73
CA PHE A 416 -7.45 5.76 -9.89
C PHE A 416 -6.78 5.58 -8.53
N TYR A 417 -5.96 4.54 -8.39
CA TYR A 417 -5.11 4.30 -7.24
C TYR A 417 -3.67 4.57 -7.65
N GLU A 418 -3.07 5.62 -7.09
CA GLU A 418 -1.67 6.01 -7.30
C GLU A 418 -0.82 5.49 -6.15
N VAL A 419 0.31 4.88 -6.51
CA VAL A 419 1.42 4.61 -5.60
C VAL A 419 2.61 5.45 -6.03
N ARG A 420 3.27 6.12 -5.08
CA ARG A 420 4.58 6.71 -5.29
C ARG A 420 5.57 6.12 -4.29
N ALA A 421 6.67 5.54 -4.78
CA ALA A 421 7.79 5.11 -3.95
C ALA A 421 8.88 6.18 -3.96
N THR A 422 9.37 6.59 -2.79
CA THR A 422 10.48 7.55 -2.59
C THR A 422 11.24 7.18 -1.31
N GLY A 423 12.10 8.04 -0.81
CA GLY A 423 12.92 7.73 0.36
C GLY A 423 14.30 7.20 0.00
N ILE A 424 14.93 6.45 0.88
CA ILE A 424 16.34 6.05 0.78
C ILE A 424 16.42 4.58 0.38
N LEU A 425 17.36 4.24 -0.50
CA LEU A 425 17.66 2.85 -0.83
C LEU A 425 18.14 2.08 0.41
N SER A 426 17.67 0.86 0.62
CA SER A 426 18.32 -0.04 1.57
C SER A 426 19.67 -0.50 1.01
N THR A 427 20.76 -0.24 1.72
CA THR A 427 22.12 -0.44 1.21
C THR A 427 22.86 -1.61 1.87
N ALA A 428 23.86 -2.12 1.17
CA ALA A 428 24.78 -3.19 1.57
C ALA A 428 26.24 -2.76 1.34
N PRO A 429 27.20 -3.30 2.12
CA PRO A 429 28.62 -3.00 1.93
C PRO A 429 29.16 -3.58 0.62
N THR A 430 30.07 -2.85 -0.02
CA THR A 430 30.91 -3.36 -1.10
C THR A 430 32.37 -2.98 -0.86
N SER A 431 33.30 -3.83 -1.29
CA SER A 431 34.73 -3.55 -1.27
C SER A 431 35.06 -2.38 -2.20
N MET A 432 35.99 -1.52 -1.77
CA MET A 432 36.55 -0.44 -2.61
C MET A 432 37.43 -0.97 -3.74
N ASP A 433 37.87 -2.23 -3.64
CA ASP A 433 38.71 -2.89 -4.65
C ASP A 433 37.88 -3.71 -5.65
N GLN A 434 36.54 -3.67 -5.54
CA GLN A 434 35.63 -4.27 -6.51
C GLN A 434 35.67 -3.48 -7.83
N LYS A 435 36.28 -4.08 -8.86
CA LYS A 435 36.46 -3.45 -10.20
C LYS A 435 35.32 -3.73 -11.19
N GLY A 436 34.43 -4.68 -10.88
CA GLY A 436 33.32 -5.10 -11.76
C GLY A 436 31.94 -4.74 -11.22
N THR A 437 30.92 -4.90 -12.06
CA THR A 437 29.51 -4.70 -11.66
C THR A 437 29.00 -5.86 -10.81
N TYR A 438 27.98 -5.60 -10.00
CA TYR A 438 27.18 -6.66 -9.39
C TYR A 438 26.04 -7.02 -10.34
N PRO A 439 25.80 -8.30 -10.63
CA PRO A 439 24.67 -8.69 -11.47
C PRO A 439 23.31 -8.58 -10.76
N TYR A 440 23.30 -8.25 -9.47
CA TYR A 440 22.13 -8.16 -8.60
C TYR A 440 22.12 -6.87 -7.76
N GLY A 441 22.86 -5.83 -8.18
CA GLY A 441 22.92 -4.57 -7.45
C GLY A 441 23.71 -3.49 -8.16
N THR A 442 23.54 -2.25 -7.71
CA THR A 442 24.25 -1.08 -8.26
C THR A 442 25.11 -0.45 -7.17
N ILE A 443 26.36 -0.13 -7.48
CA ILE A 443 27.20 0.70 -6.60
C ILE A 443 26.73 2.14 -6.73
N VAL A 444 26.18 2.71 -5.65
CA VAL A 444 25.57 4.05 -5.63
C VAL A 444 26.43 5.09 -4.89
N ALA A 445 27.42 4.64 -4.13
CA ALA A 445 28.43 5.50 -3.51
C ALA A 445 29.68 4.68 -3.17
N PRO A 446 30.83 5.32 -2.84
CA PRO A 446 32.03 4.62 -2.41
C PRO A 446 31.76 3.64 -1.27
N GLY A 447 31.90 2.34 -1.55
CA GLY A 447 31.66 1.27 -0.57
C GLY A 447 30.19 0.98 -0.27
N VAL A 448 29.26 1.48 -1.10
CA VAL A 448 27.81 1.32 -0.93
C VAL A 448 27.20 0.69 -2.18
N MET A 449 26.58 -0.46 -2.01
CA MET A 449 25.83 -1.15 -3.05
C MET A 449 24.35 -1.23 -2.67
N ALA A 450 23.46 -0.86 -3.59
CA ALA A 450 22.03 -1.01 -3.44
C ALA A 450 21.58 -2.27 -4.22
N PRO A 451 21.10 -3.32 -3.54
CA PRO A 451 20.71 -4.54 -4.23
C PRO A 451 19.42 -4.35 -5.02
N TYR A 452 19.28 -5.08 -6.14
CA TYR A 452 18.05 -5.12 -6.93
C TYR A 452 16.92 -5.69 -6.09
N HIS A 453 15.70 -5.18 -6.28
CA HIS A 453 14.52 -5.62 -5.55
C HIS A 453 13.24 -5.30 -6.33
N GLN A 454 12.12 -5.86 -5.91
CA GLN A 454 10.80 -5.50 -6.43
C GLN A 454 9.97 -4.84 -5.34
N HIS A 455 9.00 -4.01 -5.73
CA HIS A 455 7.92 -3.54 -4.86
C HIS A 455 6.61 -4.06 -5.44
N LEU A 456 6.01 -5.08 -4.85
CA LEU A 456 4.81 -5.74 -5.38
C LEU A 456 3.61 -5.50 -4.46
N PHE A 457 2.60 -4.80 -4.97
CA PHE A 457 1.40 -4.38 -4.27
C PHE A 457 0.23 -5.29 -4.62
N SER A 458 -0.70 -5.50 -3.69
CA SER A 458 -1.97 -6.18 -3.95
C SER A 458 -3.16 -5.29 -3.59
N LEU A 459 -3.86 -4.80 -4.60
CA LEU A 459 -5.09 -4.02 -4.44
C LEU A 459 -6.28 -4.98 -4.31
N ARG A 460 -7.01 -4.91 -3.19
CA ARG A 460 -8.25 -5.67 -2.96
C ARG A 460 -9.45 -4.83 -3.38
N ILE A 461 -10.21 -5.33 -4.34
CA ILE A 461 -11.39 -4.71 -4.90
C ILE A 461 -12.57 -5.63 -4.63
N ASP A 462 -13.51 -5.16 -3.83
CA ASP A 462 -14.74 -5.87 -3.46
C ASP A 462 -15.90 -5.22 -4.21
N PRO A 463 -16.21 -5.66 -5.45
CA PRO A 463 -17.21 -5.03 -6.28
C PRO A 463 -18.62 -5.19 -5.70
N ALA A 464 -19.42 -4.16 -5.92
CA ALA A 464 -20.86 -4.18 -5.69
C ALA A 464 -21.54 -3.41 -6.84
N ILE A 465 -21.19 -3.79 -8.07
CA ILE A 465 -21.59 -3.09 -9.30
C ILE A 465 -23.11 -3.22 -9.44
N ASP A 466 -23.83 -2.16 -9.11
CA ASP A 466 -25.30 -2.10 -9.16
C ASP A 466 -25.99 -3.26 -8.39
N GLY A 467 -25.30 -3.81 -7.38
CA GLY A 467 -25.67 -4.99 -6.61
C GLY A 467 -24.46 -5.89 -6.31
N HIS A 468 -24.64 -6.87 -5.41
CA HIS A 468 -23.55 -7.71 -4.88
C HIS A 468 -23.30 -9.02 -5.64
N ALA A 469 -24.16 -9.37 -6.60
CA ALA A 469 -23.95 -10.50 -7.50
C ALA A 469 -23.23 -10.01 -8.76
N ASN A 470 -21.92 -10.24 -8.83
CA ASN A 470 -21.07 -9.76 -9.90
C ASN A 470 -20.26 -10.92 -10.51
N SER A 471 -19.72 -10.69 -11.71
CA SER A 471 -18.91 -11.65 -12.45
C SER A 471 -17.64 -10.98 -12.96
N LEU A 472 -16.54 -11.72 -12.99
CA LEU A 472 -15.35 -11.32 -13.72
C LEU A 472 -15.46 -11.77 -15.18
N VAL A 473 -15.26 -10.86 -16.12
CA VAL A 473 -15.18 -11.13 -17.55
C VAL A 473 -13.78 -10.78 -18.06
N VAL A 474 -13.16 -11.70 -18.77
CA VAL A 474 -11.93 -11.48 -19.53
C VAL A 474 -12.30 -11.21 -20.98
N GLU A 475 -12.00 -10.01 -21.48
CA GLU A 475 -12.22 -9.62 -22.87
C GLU A 475 -10.88 -9.47 -23.61
N GLU A 476 -10.79 -10.06 -24.80
CA GLU A 476 -9.63 -9.95 -25.69
C GLU A 476 -10.07 -9.41 -27.06
N SER A 477 -9.19 -8.67 -27.72
CA SER A 477 -9.39 -8.21 -29.11
C SER A 477 -8.68 -9.15 -30.08
N LYS A 478 -9.39 -9.59 -31.13
CA LYS A 478 -8.87 -10.53 -32.14
C LYS A 478 -9.15 -10.03 -33.55
N SER A 479 -8.14 -10.09 -34.43
CA SER A 479 -8.32 -9.82 -35.86
C SER A 479 -9.25 -10.86 -36.49
N LEU A 480 -10.17 -10.41 -37.35
CA LEU A 480 -10.98 -11.31 -38.16
C LEU A 480 -10.11 -12.01 -39.22
N PRO A 481 -10.33 -13.30 -39.50
CA PRO A 481 -9.60 -14.00 -40.56
C PRO A 481 -9.88 -13.37 -41.93
N VAL A 482 -8.87 -13.39 -42.81
CA VAL A 482 -8.98 -12.93 -44.21
C VAL A 482 -9.17 -14.05 -45.22
N ASN A 483 -8.87 -15.29 -44.82
CA ASN A 483 -8.91 -16.48 -45.68
C ASN A 483 -10.09 -17.40 -45.33
N ASP A 484 -11.09 -16.89 -44.60
CA ASP A 484 -12.29 -17.64 -44.23
C ASP A 484 -13.48 -17.15 -45.08
N PRO A 485 -14.01 -17.97 -46.00
CA PRO A 485 -15.16 -17.60 -46.83
C PRO A 485 -16.43 -17.26 -46.04
N SER A 486 -16.54 -17.68 -44.77
CA SER A 486 -17.69 -17.36 -43.90
C SER A 486 -17.58 -16.00 -43.22
N VAL A 487 -16.42 -15.34 -43.30
CA VAL A 487 -16.14 -14.04 -42.65
C VAL A 487 -15.94 -12.95 -43.70
N HIS A 488 -16.77 -11.91 -43.66
CA HIS A 488 -16.64 -10.77 -44.56
C HIS A 488 -15.56 -9.78 -44.06
N ASN A 489 -14.30 -9.99 -44.46
CA ASN A 489 -13.17 -9.10 -44.15
C ASN A 489 -12.28 -8.84 -45.39
N PRO A 490 -12.82 -8.27 -46.49
CA PRO A 490 -12.13 -8.19 -47.78
C PRO A 490 -10.85 -7.33 -47.78
N PHE A 491 -10.68 -6.46 -46.78
CA PHE A 491 -9.55 -5.56 -46.66
C PHE A 491 -8.59 -5.93 -45.52
N GLY A 492 -8.90 -6.99 -44.74
CA GLY A 492 -8.03 -7.45 -43.66
C GLY A 492 -7.85 -6.49 -42.48
N VAL A 493 -8.78 -5.56 -42.28
CA VAL A 493 -8.74 -4.56 -41.19
C VAL A 493 -9.72 -4.87 -40.06
N GLY A 494 -10.64 -5.82 -40.27
CA GLY A 494 -11.66 -6.16 -39.29
C GLY A 494 -11.10 -6.83 -38.05
N TYR A 495 -11.68 -6.53 -36.90
CA TYR A 495 -11.42 -7.18 -35.63
C TYR A 495 -12.71 -7.29 -34.81
N ILE A 496 -12.71 -8.18 -33.83
CA ILE A 496 -13.80 -8.39 -32.88
C ILE A 496 -13.26 -8.41 -31.45
N THR A 497 -14.17 -8.33 -30.48
CA THR A 497 -13.89 -8.67 -29.08
C THR A 497 -14.50 -10.03 -28.77
N GLU A 498 -13.77 -10.84 -28.02
CA GLU A 498 -14.27 -12.08 -27.45
C GLU A 498 -14.23 -11.95 -25.93
N SER A 499 -15.35 -12.27 -25.28
CA SER A 499 -15.50 -12.19 -23.83
C SER A 499 -15.76 -13.56 -23.25
N GLU A 500 -15.01 -13.91 -22.22
CA GLU A 500 -15.21 -15.12 -21.42
C GLU A 500 -15.55 -14.71 -19.98
N THR A 501 -16.62 -15.28 -19.43
CA THR A 501 -16.97 -15.07 -18.02
C THR A 501 -16.26 -16.13 -17.19
N VAL A 502 -15.56 -15.70 -16.15
CA VAL A 502 -14.81 -16.59 -15.26
C VAL A 502 -15.79 -17.32 -14.35
N GLU A 503 -15.72 -18.65 -14.37
CA GLU A 503 -16.64 -19.51 -13.62
C GLU A 503 -16.08 -19.95 -12.26
N GLU A 504 -14.75 -20.00 -12.10
CA GLU A 504 -14.09 -20.51 -10.89
C GLU A 504 -13.03 -19.54 -10.34
N GLU A 505 -12.75 -19.63 -9.04
CA GLU A 505 -11.66 -18.89 -8.38
C GLU A 505 -10.32 -19.21 -9.06
N GLY A 506 -9.47 -18.20 -9.27
CA GLY A 506 -8.20 -18.40 -9.97
C GLY A 506 -7.40 -17.13 -10.22
N GLY A 507 -6.19 -17.31 -10.73
CA GLY A 507 -5.27 -16.25 -11.17
C GLY A 507 -5.23 -16.12 -12.70
N PHE A 508 -5.00 -14.90 -13.16
CA PHE A 508 -5.01 -14.50 -14.56
C PHE A 508 -3.93 -13.46 -14.82
N ASP A 509 -3.31 -13.53 -15.99
CA ASP A 509 -2.22 -12.63 -16.37
C ASP A 509 -2.66 -11.57 -17.38
N LEU A 510 -1.98 -10.43 -17.36
CA LEU A 510 -2.15 -9.39 -18.36
C LEU A 510 -1.56 -9.84 -19.70
N ASP A 511 -2.18 -9.46 -20.81
CA ASP A 511 -1.64 -9.70 -22.15
C ASP A 511 -1.90 -8.48 -23.04
N PHE A 512 -0.88 -7.65 -23.23
CA PHE A 512 -0.98 -6.45 -24.06
C PHE A 512 -1.07 -6.78 -25.56
N THR A 513 -0.63 -7.97 -25.99
CA THR A 513 -0.68 -8.38 -27.40
C THR A 513 -2.11 -8.65 -27.88
N LYS A 514 -3.03 -8.89 -26.93
CA LYS A 514 -4.45 -9.12 -27.16
C LYS A 514 -5.35 -8.00 -26.64
N ALA A 515 -4.76 -6.93 -26.10
CA ALA A 515 -5.47 -5.90 -25.34
C ALA A 515 -6.38 -6.49 -24.24
N ARG A 516 -5.91 -7.53 -23.54
CA ARG A 516 -6.70 -8.24 -22.54
C ARG A 516 -7.19 -7.28 -21.46
N THR A 517 -8.51 -7.25 -21.28
CA THR A 517 -9.20 -6.37 -20.34
C THR A 517 -10.01 -7.21 -19.35
N PHE A 518 -9.91 -6.87 -18.07
CA PHE A 518 -10.71 -7.48 -17.00
C PHE A 518 -11.88 -6.56 -16.67
N LYS A 519 -13.10 -7.08 -16.72
CA LYS A 519 -14.34 -6.35 -16.41
C LYS A 519 -15.08 -7.01 -15.26
N PHE A 520 -15.54 -6.22 -14.31
CA PHE A 520 -16.43 -6.65 -13.23
C PHE A 520 -17.82 -6.20 -13.61
N VAL A 521 -18.73 -7.13 -13.86
CA VAL A 521 -20.05 -6.85 -14.44
C VAL A 521 -21.17 -7.36 -13.55
N ASN A 522 -22.35 -6.77 -13.68
CA ASN A 522 -23.58 -7.30 -13.11
C ASN A 522 -24.48 -7.82 -14.23
N GLU A 523 -24.50 -9.14 -14.40
CA GLU A 523 -25.27 -9.82 -15.45
C GLU A 523 -26.79 -9.56 -15.34
N ASN A 524 -27.28 -9.21 -14.16
CA ASN A 524 -28.71 -8.97 -13.90
C ASN A 524 -29.15 -7.54 -14.25
N LYS A 525 -28.22 -6.68 -14.70
CA LYS A 525 -28.45 -5.27 -14.99
C LYS A 525 -27.91 -4.94 -16.38
N ILE A 526 -28.81 -4.84 -17.34
CA ILE A 526 -28.46 -4.61 -18.74
C ILE A 526 -28.55 -3.12 -19.06
N ASN A 527 -27.49 -2.60 -19.69
CA ASN A 527 -27.51 -1.26 -20.25
C ASN A 527 -28.47 -1.22 -21.46
N PRO A 528 -29.46 -0.32 -21.48
CA PRO A 528 -30.48 -0.29 -22.52
C PRO A 528 -29.98 0.17 -23.90
N ILE A 529 -28.80 0.81 -23.96
CA ILE A 529 -28.21 1.30 -25.22
C ILE A 529 -27.34 0.22 -25.86
N THR A 530 -26.46 -0.41 -25.08
CA THR A 530 -25.50 -1.39 -25.61
C THR A 530 -26.04 -2.82 -25.61
N GLY A 531 -27.11 -3.10 -24.85
CA GLY A 531 -27.65 -4.45 -24.69
C GLY A 531 -26.72 -5.39 -23.91
N THR A 532 -25.72 -4.86 -23.22
CA THR A 532 -24.72 -5.61 -22.45
C THR A 532 -24.82 -5.31 -20.95
N PRO A 533 -24.33 -6.22 -20.08
CA PRO A 533 -24.25 -5.95 -18.64
C PRO A 533 -23.54 -4.64 -18.30
N VAL A 534 -24.04 -3.94 -17.29
CA VAL A 534 -23.35 -2.79 -16.68
C VAL A 534 -22.09 -3.29 -15.97
N GLY A 535 -21.01 -2.50 -16.01
CA GLY A 535 -19.74 -2.95 -15.44
C GLY A 535 -18.74 -1.84 -15.15
N PHE A 536 -17.65 -2.22 -14.52
CA PHE A 536 -16.39 -1.48 -14.46
C PHE A 536 -15.27 -2.33 -15.07
N LYS A 537 -14.24 -1.70 -15.62
CA LYS A 537 -13.03 -2.37 -16.08
C LYS A 537 -11.83 -1.96 -15.25
N LEU A 538 -10.91 -2.90 -15.06
CA LEU A 538 -9.57 -2.66 -14.56
C LEU A 538 -8.72 -2.05 -15.68
N MET A 539 -8.09 -0.92 -15.40
CA MET A 539 -6.94 -0.41 -16.13
C MET A 539 -5.70 -0.78 -15.30
N PRO A 540 -5.06 -1.91 -15.60
CA PRO A 540 -3.97 -2.41 -14.77
C PRO A 540 -2.71 -1.57 -14.97
N PHE A 541 -1.85 -1.58 -13.96
CA PHE A 541 -0.45 -1.18 -14.16
C PHE A 541 0.34 -2.39 -14.67
N TYR A 542 0.83 -2.33 -15.91
CA TYR A 542 1.63 -3.40 -16.49
C TYR A 542 3.01 -3.45 -15.84
N SER A 543 3.27 -4.55 -15.15
CA SER A 543 4.52 -4.77 -14.42
C SER A 543 4.96 -6.23 -14.53
N GLN A 544 6.24 -6.47 -14.29
CA GLN A 544 6.77 -7.83 -14.17
C GLN A 544 6.29 -8.45 -12.85
N MET A 545 5.80 -9.69 -12.90
CA MET A 545 5.45 -10.45 -11.70
C MET A 545 6.69 -10.85 -10.88
N LEU A 546 6.51 -11.61 -9.81
CA LEU A 546 7.61 -12.01 -8.93
C LEU A 546 8.74 -12.71 -9.70
N LEU A 547 9.96 -12.22 -9.51
CA LEU A 547 11.19 -12.77 -10.11
C LEU A 547 11.76 -13.96 -9.33
N ALA A 548 11.49 -14.04 -8.03
CA ALA A 548 12.00 -15.11 -7.19
C ALA A 548 11.50 -16.47 -7.71
N HIS A 549 12.37 -17.48 -7.68
CA HIS A 549 12.03 -18.81 -8.16
C HIS A 549 10.79 -19.36 -7.44
N PRO A 550 9.86 -20.07 -8.12
CA PRO A 550 8.63 -20.60 -7.50
C PRO A 550 8.87 -21.46 -6.25
N ASP A 551 10.00 -22.18 -6.18
CA ASP A 551 10.36 -22.99 -4.99
C ASP A 551 10.90 -22.18 -3.80
N SER A 552 11.21 -20.90 -4.00
CA SER A 552 11.75 -20.02 -2.95
C SER A 552 10.70 -19.73 -1.87
N PHE A 553 11.17 -19.40 -0.66
CA PHE A 553 10.27 -18.92 0.38
C PHE A 553 9.63 -17.57 0.04
N HIS A 554 10.28 -16.72 -0.76
CA HIS A 554 9.66 -15.50 -1.28
C HIS A 554 8.37 -15.84 -2.02
N ALA A 555 8.44 -16.71 -3.04
CA ALA A 555 7.29 -17.13 -3.83
C ALA A 555 6.20 -17.84 -2.99
N LYS A 556 6.60 -18.79 -2.14
CA LYS A 556 5.65 -19.53 -1.28
C LYS A 556 4.86 -18.63 -0.34
N ARG A 557 5.43 -17.50 0.09
CA ARG A 557 4.80 -16.57 1.04
C ARG A 557 3.97 -15.50 0.34
N SER A 558 4.32 -15.13 -0.89
CA SER A 558 3.66 -14.08 -1.67
C SER A 558 2.90 -14.67 -2.86
N GLU A 559 2.06 -15.67 -2.62
CA GLU A 559 1.30 -16.37 -3.68
C GLU A 559 0.53 -15.39 -4.59
N PHE A 560 0.06 -14.28 -4.04
CA PHE A 560 -0.64 -13.23 -4.81
C PHE A 560 0.20 -12.65 -5.96
N ALA A 561 1.54 -12.72 -5.87
CA ALA A 561 2.46 -12.19 -6.86
C ALA A 561 2.76 -13.16 -8.02
N GLU A 562 2.16 -14.35 -8.03
CA GLU A 562 2.26 -15.32 -9.14
C GLU A 562 1.46 -14.86 -10.38
N HIS A 563 0.33 -14.19 -10.16
CA HIS A 563 -0.54 -13.67 -11.23
C HIS A 563 -0.90 -12.20 -11.01
N ALA A 564 -1.17 -11.49 -12.12
CA ALA A 564 -1.49 -10.07 -12.08
C ALA A 564 -2.92 -9.77 -11.59
N VAL A 565 -3.87 -10.68 -11.82
CA VAL A 565 -5.26 -10.55 -11.39
C VAL A 565 -5.72 -11.86 -10.79
N TRP A 566 -6.34 -11.81 -9.63
CA TRP A 566 -7.03 -12.95 -9.03
C TRP A 566 -8.52 -12.63 -8.85
N VAL A 567 -9.35 -13.66 -8.94
CA VAL A 567 -10.72 -13.62 -8.43
C VAL A 567 -10.90 -14.74 -7.41
N THR A 568 -11.50 -14.39 -6.28
CA THR A 568 -11.96 -15.32 -5.26
C THR A 568 -13.43 -15.06 -4.99
N ARG A 569 -14.11 -16.04 -4.40
CA ARG A 569 -15.38 -15.75 -3.74
C ARG A 569 -15.14 -14.88 -2.51
N TYR A 570 -16.14 -14.10 -2.13
CA TYR A 570 -16.11 -13.34 -0.89
C TYR A 570 -16.18 -14.27 0.33
N GLU A 571 -15.41 -13.95 1.36
CA GLU A 571 -15.53 -14.54 2.70
C GLU A 571 -15.27 -13.44 3.76
N ASP A 572 -16.07 -13.43 4.82
CA ASP A 572 -15.91 -12.46 5.91
C ASP A 572 -14.50 -12.61 6.53
N ASN A 573 -13.85 -11.48 6.78
CA ASN A 573 -12.49 -11.40 7.34
C ASN A 573 -11.36 -11.94 6.43
N ASP A 574 -11.63 -12.20 5.15
CA ASP A 574 -10.63 -12.55 4.12
C ASP A 574 -10.12 -11.28 3.42
N HIS A 575 -9.20 -10.58 4.10
CA HIS A 575 -8.67 -9.28 3.65
C HIS A 575 -7.24 -9.35 3.13
N PHE A 576 -6.46 -10.38 3.45
CA PHE A 576 -5.00 -10.35 3.29
C PHE A 576 -4.50 -11.46 2.35
N PRO A 577 -3.98 -11.12 1.16
CA PRO A 577 -3.70 -12.08 0.09
C PRO A 577 -2.45 -12.94 0.33
N ALA A 578 -1.60 -12.55 1.30
CA ALA A 578 -0.47 -13.35 1.81
C ALA A 578 -0.79 -14.04 3.16
N GLY A 579 -2.06 -14.00 3.59
CA GLY A 579 -2.52 -14.51 4.86
C GLY A 579 -2.42 -13.50 6.02
N LYS A 580 -3.07 -13.84 7.13
CA LYS A 580 -3.21 -12.96 8.31
C LYS A 580 -1.90 -12.71 9.05
N TYR A 581 -0.98 -13.68 9.07
CA TYR A 581 0.28 -13.62 9.81
C TYR A 581 1.46 -13.83 8.85
N THR A 582 2.05 -12.74 8.35
CA THR A 582 3.15 -12.76 7.36
C THR A 582 4.53 -12.83 8.00
N MET A 583 4.67 -12.31 9.23
CA MET A 583 5.89 -12.34 10.01
C MET A 583 6.39 -13.77 10.16
N GLN A 584 7.57 -14.06 9.58
CA GLN A 584 8.19 -15.38 9.55
C GLN A 584 7.34 -16.52 8.96
N SER A 585 6.27 -16.21 8.24
CA SER A 585 5.43 -17.21 7.57
C SER A 585 6.26 -18.09 6.64
N ALA A 586 5.99 -19.40 6.61
CA ALA A 586 6.55 -20.32 5.63
C ALA A 586 5.78 -20.37 4.30
N GLY A 587 4.68 -19.61 4.19
CA GLY A 587 3.71 -19.70 3.09
C GLY A 587 2.55 -20.65 3.40
N GLY A 588 1.68 -20.89 2.41
CA GLY A 588 0.59 -21.86 2.54
C GLY A 588 -0.75 -21.29 3.05
N ASP A 589 -0.81 -19.98 3.25
CA ASP A 589 -1.99 -19.24 3.75
C ASP A 589 -2.42 -18.10 2.81
N GLY A 590 -1.83 -17.99 1.61
CA GLY A 590 -2.17 -16.98 0.60
C GLY A 590 -3.31 -17.40 -0.34
N LEU A 591 -3.54 -16.59 -1.38
CA LEU A 591 -4.66 -16.78 -2.33
C LEU A 591 -4.70 -18.18 -2.96
N ALA A 592 -3.58 -18.65 -3.52
CA ALA A 592 -3.52 -19.95 -4.20
C ALA A 592 -3.81 -21.09 -3.23
N SER A 593 -3.26 -21.01 -2.01
CA SER A 593 -3.48 -21.98 -0.95
C SER A 593 -4.91 -21.98 -0.44
N VAL A 594 -5.54 -20.81 -0.28
CA VAL A 594 -6.94 -20.68 0.13
C VAL A 594 -7.86 -21.29 -0.95
N ILE A 595 -7.63 -20.96 -2.22
CA ILE A 595 -8.37 -21.55 -3.35
C ILE A 595 -8.21 -23.08 -3.36
N ALA A 596 -6.99 -23.59 -3.20
CA ALA A 596 -6.72 -25.03 -3.17
C ALA A 596 -7.38 -25.73 -1.97
N LYS A 597 -7.34 -25.13 -0.76
CA LYS A 597 -8.04 -25.65 0.44
C LYS A 597 -9.54 -25.71 0.20
N ARG A 598 -10.13 -24.66 -0.38
CA ARG A 598 -11.55 -24.58 -0.73
C ARG A 598 -11.95 -25.65 -1.75
N ARG A 599 -11.18 -25.84 -2.83
CA ARG A 599 -11.42 -26.90 -3.83
C ARG A 599 -11.42 -28.31 -3.22
N LYS A 600 -10.56 -28.57 -2.23
CA LYS A 600 -10.49 -29.87 -1.53
C LYS A 600 -11.73 -30.19 -0.69
N THR A 601 -12.58 -29.21 -0.37
CA THR A 601 -13.85 -29.47 0.34
C THR A 601 -14.85 -30.24 -0.50
N GLY A 602 -14.64 -30.31 -1.83
CA GLY A 602 -15.54 -31.01 -2.75
C GLY A 602 -16.86 -30.30 -3.00
N VAL A 603 -17.02 -29.06 -2.52
CA VAL A 603 -18.18 -28.21 -2.80
C VAL A 603 -17.83 -27.30 -3.98
N PRO A 604 -18.37 -27.53 -5.20
CA PRO A 604 -18.21 -26.61 -6.32
C PRO A 604 -18.87 -25.28 -5.94
N GLN A 605 -18.13 -24.18 -6.05
CA GLN A 605 -18.66 -22.84 -5.86
C GLN A 605 -18.16 -21.97 -7.00
N SER A 606 -19.11 -21.37 -7.70
CA SER A 606 -18.84 -20.48 -8.83
C SER A 606 -18.42 -19.10 -8.31
N VAL A 607 -17.68 -18.36 -9.16
CA VAL A 607 -17.45 -16.91 -9.00
C VAL A 607 -18.22 -16.09 -10.05
N ARG A 608 -19.15 -16.73 -10.77
CA ARG A 608 -20.02 -16.06 -11.74
C ARG A 608 -21.35 -15.71 -11.10
N ASN A 609 -21.72 -14.45 -11.18
CA ASN A 609 -22.97 -13.89 -10.67
C ASN A 609 -23.13 -14.13 -9.16
N GLU A 610 -22.02 -14.03 -8.44
CA GLU A 610 -21.89 -14.29 -7.00
C GLU A 610 -21.20 -13.10 -6.32
N ASP A 611 -21.06 -13.17 -5.00
CA ASP A 611 -20.24 -12.22 -4.26
C ASP A 611 -18.75 -12.58 -4.42
N ILE A 612 -18.00 -11.71 -5.09
CA ILE A 612 -16.61 -11.95 -5.49
C ILE A 612 -15.67 -10.87 -4.95
N VAL A 613 -14.38 -11.19 -4.90
CA VAL A 613 -13.31 -10.25 -4.61
C VAL A 613 -12.25 -10.37 -5.70
N ILE A 614 -11.80 -9.22 -6.19
CA ILE A 614 -10.73 -9.11 -7.17
C ILE A 614 -9.46 -8.62 -6.48
N TRP A 615 -8.34 -9.25 -6.80
CA TRP A 615 -7.03 -8.89 -6.27
C TRP A 615 -6.12 -8.54 -7.45
N HIS A 616 -5.68 -7.28 -7.53
CA HIS A 616 -4.76 -6.87 -8.59
C HIS A 616 -3.35 -6.72 -8.04
N THR A 617 -2.43 -7.54 -8.56
CA THR A 617 -1.00 -7.46 -8.28
C THR A 617 -0.33 -6.58 -9.32
N PHE A 618 0.43 -5.59 -8.86
CA PHE A 618 1.22 -4.71 -9.69
C PHE A 618 2.44 -4.19 -8.93
N GLY A 619 3.42 -3.61 -9.61
CA GLY A 619 4.61 -3.12 -8.93
C GLY A 619 5.74 -2.62 -9.81
N SER A 620 6.90 -2.37 -9.22
CA SER A 620 8.12 -2.04 -9.94
C SER A 620 9.20 -3.10 -9.72
N THR A 621 9.97 -3.39 -10.78
CA THR A 621 11.26 -4.08 -10.67
C THR A 621 12.33 -3.01 -10.60
N HIS A 622 12.83 -2.74 -9.40
CA HIS A 622 13.75 -1.65 -9.14
C HIS A 622 15.19 -2.13 -9.23
N ASN A 623 15.84 -1.76 -10.32
CA ASN A 623 17.29 -1.84 -10.48
C ASN A 623 17.85 -0.45 -10.14
N PRO A 624 18.37 -0.21 -8.91
CA PRO A 624 18.68 1.13 -8.47
C PRO A 624 19.71 1.82 -9.36
N ARG A 625 19.61 3.13 -9.48
CA ARG A 625 20.53 3.98 -10.25
C ARG A 625 21.20 4.99 -9.34
N ILE A 626 22.25 5.64 -9.83
CA ILE A 626 22.95 6.67 -9.06
C ILE A 626 22.05 7.86 -8.73
N GLU A 627 21.07 8.17 -9.59
CA GLU A 627 20.10 9.24 -9.37
C GLU A 627 19.12 8.96 -8.24
N ASP A 628 19.03 7.70 -7.77
CA ASP A 628 18.20 7.32 -6.65
C ASP A 628 18.91 7.59 -5.29
N TRP A 629 20.15 8.12 -5.33
CA TRP A 629 21.01 8.36 -4.17
C TRP A 629 21.34 9.86 -3.99
N PRO A 630 21.40 10.41 -2.75
CA PRO A 630 21.21 9.77 -1.44
C PRO A 630 19.74 9.65 -0.98
N VAL A 631 18.81 10.20 -1.75
CA VAL A 631 17.36 10.05 -1.56
C VAL A 631 16.72 9.97 -2.95
N MET A 632 15.82 9.02 -3.13
CA MET A 632 15.25 8.62 -4.40
C MET A 632 14.13 9.56 -4.84
N PRO A 633 14.18 10.12 -6.07
CA PRO A 633 13.03 10.80 -6.67
C PRO A 633 11.82 9.86 -6.79
N SER A 634 10.60 10.39 -6.63
CA SER A 634 9.40 9.55 -6.61
C SER A 634 9.19 8.76 -7.92
N GLU A 635 9.10 7.43 -7.83
CA GLU A 635 8.62 6.56 -8.91
C GLU A 635 7.11 6.35 -8.76
N LYS A 636 6.34 6.51 -9.85
CA LYS A 636 4.87 6.54 -9.82
C LYS A 636 4.27 5.35 -10.56
N MET A 637 3.31 4.68 -9.93
CA MET A 637 2.49 3.61 -10.50
C MET A 637 1.03 3.97 -10.34
N MET A 638 0.18 3.66 -11.33
CA MET A 638 -1.24 4.00 -11.29
C MET A 638 -2.10 2.90 -11.86
N VAL A 639 -3.12 2.51 -11.09
CA VAL A 639 -4.16 1.55 -11.46
C VAL A 639 -5.48 2.31 -11.62
N GLY A 640 -6.29 1.99 -12.62
CA GLY A 640 -7.59 2.63 -12.82
C GLY A 640 -8.77 1.65 -12.72
N LEU A 641 -9.92 2.13 -12.28
CA LEU A 641 -11.22 1.48 -12.33
C LEU A 641 -12.15 2.41 -13.11
N LYS A 642 -12.62 1.96 -14.28
CA LYS A 642 -13.44 2.80 -15.17
C LYS A 642 -14.80 2.18 -15.49
N PRO A 643 -15.89 2.98 -15.53
CA PRO A 643 -17.19 2.46 -15.94
C PRO A 643 -17.14 1.95 -17.39
N VAL A 644 -17.76 0.79 -17.63
CA VAL A 644 -18.00 0.21 -18.96
C VAL A 644 -19.47 -0.09 -19.09
N ASN A 645 -20.14 0.65 -19.97
CA ASN A 645 -21.59 0.55 -20.17
C ASN A 645 -22.40 0.72 -18.87
N PHE A 646 -21.82 1.30 -17.81
CA PHE A 646 -22.53 1.49 -16.55
C PHE A 646 -23.61 2.58 -16.67
N PHE A 647 -23.29 3.65 -17.40
CA PHE A 647 -24.17 4.78 -17.69
C PHE A 647 -24.69 4.71 -19.14
N SER A 648 -25.74 5.46 -19.44
CA SER A 648 -26.32 5.58 -20.79
C SER A 648 -25.57 6.57 -21.71
N GLY A 649 -24.62 7.30 -21.16
CA GLY A 649 -23.79 8.28 -21.84
C GLY A 649 -22.63 8.74 -20.94
N ASN A 650 -21.87 9.73 -21.37
CA ASN A 650 -20.78 10.28 -20.57
C ASN A 650 -21.34 10.95 -19.29
N PRO A 651 -21.03 10.41 -18.09
CA PRO A 651 -21.58 10.90 -16.82
C PRO A 651 -20.99 12.26 -16.39
N GLY A 652 -19.97 12.78 -17.08
CA GLY A 652 -19.37 14.10 -16.85
C GLY A 652 -19.89 15.21 -17.77
N LEU A 653 -20.95 14.97 -18.55
CA LEU A 653 -21.56 16.00 -19.41
C LEU A 653 -22.33 17.08 -18.64
N ASP A 654 -22.75 16.81 -17.41
CA ASP A 654 -23.41 17.78 -16.54
C ASP A 654 -22.44 18.61 -15.71
N VAL A 655 -21.14 18.30 -15.78
CA VAL A 655 -20.09 19.17 -15.24
C VAL A 655 -20.03 20.44 -16.08
N ALA A 656 -20.18 21.58 -15.40
CA ALA A 656 -20.25 22.88 -16.04
C ALA A 656 -19.05 23.14 -16.97
N PRO A 657 -19.28 23.58 -18.23
CA PRO A 657 -18.20 24.01 -19.11
C PRO A 657 -17.32 25.08 -18.47
N SER A 658 -16.05 25.01 -18.79
CA SER A 658 -15.03 25.93 -18.30
C SER A 658 -15.14 27.29 -18.97
N THR A 659 -15.05 28.35 -18.18
CA THR A 659 -15.05 29.73 -18.66
C THR A 659 -13.94 30.53 -18.00
N GLN A 660 -13.50 31.61 -18.65
CA GLN A 660 -12.46 32.48 -18.12
C GLN A 660 -12.91 33.20 -16.84
N GLU A 661 -14.19 33.55 -16.73
CA GLU A 661 -14.78 34.20 -15.55
C GLU A 661 -14.66 33.33 -14.30
N LYS A 662 -14.79 32.00 -14.46
CA LYS A 662 -14.64 31.03 -13.38
C LYS A 662 -13.17 30.67 -13.12
N ASN A 663 -12.43 30.32 -14.17
CA ASN A 663 -11.07 29.79 -14.04
C ASN A 663 -10.02 30.87 -13.71
N LYS A 664 -10.27 32.13 -14.10
CA LYS A 664 -9.42 33.29 -13.80
C LYS A 664 -7.94 33.09 -14.20
N SER A 665 -7.68 32.38 -15.30
CA SER A 665 -6.31 32.22 -15.83
C SER A 665 -5.70 33.58 -16.18
N VAL A 666 -4.41 33.76 -15.93
CA VAL A 666 -3.69 35.00 -16.27
C VAL A 666 -2.82 34.76 -17.50
N LEU A 667 -2.94 35.62 -18.51
CA LEU A 667 -2.11 35.58 -19.70
C LEU A 667 -0.67 36.00 -19.34
N TYR A 668 0.32 35.20 -19.72
CA TYR A 668 1.74 35.53 -19.61
C TYR A 668 2.26 36.03 -20.96
N THR A 669 2.72 37.29 -21.01
CA THR A 669 3.16 37.96 -22.25
C THR A 669 4.68 37.95 -22.47
N GLY A 670 5.44 37.25 -21.62
CA GLY A 670 6.91 37.25 -21.71
C GLY A 670 7.54 38.57 -21.25
N GLU A 671 8.87 38.69 -21.41
CA GLU A 671 9.62 39.90 -21.02
C GLU A 671 9.63 40.98 -22.11
N ASP A 672 9.28 40.63 -23.36
CA ASP A 672 9.40 41.50 -24.55
C ASP A 672 8.18 42.41 -24.80
N GLU A 673 7.09 42.27 -24.04
CA GLU A 673 5.89 43.12 -24.13
C GLU A 673 5.73 44.06 -22.92
N LYS A 674 6.83 44.65 -22.43
CA LYS A 674 6.71 45.87 -21.63
C LYS A 674 6.33 47.04 -22.54
N ASP A 675 5.08 47.47 -22.42
CA ASP A 675 4.48 48.65 -23.05
C ASP A 675 4.36 48.61 -24.60
N THR A 676 3.28 48.01 -25.07
CA THR A 676 2.45 48.71 -26.07
C THR A 676 1.01 48.70 -25.59
N GLY A 677 0.52 49.90 -25.27
CA GLY A 677 -0.72 50.09 -24.53
C GLY A 677 -1.98 49.55 -25.23
N CYS A 678 -2.99 49.34 -24.39
CA CYS A 678 -4.42 49.39 -24.72
C CYS A 678 -4.80 49.09 -26.18
N CYS A 679 -5.05 47.83 -26.48
CA CYS A 679 -6.02 47.48 -27.52
C CYS A 679 -6.84 46.28 -27.04
N SER A 680 -8.07 46.59 -26.65
CA SER A 680 -9.15 45.62 -26.46
C SER A 680 -9.36 44.80 -27.72
N SER A 681 -9.08 43.50 -27.68
CA SER A 681 -9.69 42.55 -28.61
C SER A 681 -10.53 41.57 -27.81
N LYS A 682 -11.85 41.74 -27.96
CA LYS A 682 -12.84 40.71 -27.63
C LYS A 682 -12.55 39.49 -28.51
N LEU A 683 -12.32 38.34 -27.88
CA LEU A 683 -12.71 37.04 -28.40
C LEU A 683 -13.29 36.21 -27.25
#